data_AF-A0A6L8AB77-F1
#
_entry.id   AF-A0A6L8AB77-F1
#
_cell.length_a   1.000
_cell.length_b   1.000
_cell.length_c   1.000
_cell.angle_alpha   90.00
_cell.angle_beta   90.00
_cell.angle_gamma   90.00
#
_symmetry.space_group_name_H-M   'P 1'
#
loop_
_entity.id
_entity.type
_entity.pdbx_description
1 polymer ?
#
loop_
_entity_poly.entity_id
_entity_poly.type
_entity_poly.pdbx_seq_one_letter_code
_entity_poly.pdbx_strand_id
1 'polypeptide(L)'
;MQSRTIKNRSLEVVAWTGFLVAFLLLCFLIIQRTGTLFASEPTVTNNDDAVPTAFTTLTGAELQFTRLEDVGLERGYPHEVDSLSDKEFYAAGVAAADIDDDGDVDLYVVGGNTEPNALYLNNGNGTFVEVAEEYGVDLLHWGSGPAFGDIDGDGDLDLFVGAMNHDPVKMFEHDSESNRFIDITEEAGITVSSEATVSSTMADYDQDGWIDIFLTHWGENRGFTPDTETLWRNEGDGLFRNASNEAGVSGNLLELNSEYTFTANLFDVDGDVDKDLLMVADFGTTQLLKNNFNRNFYRATDRRVIIDQAGMGAAVGDYDNDGDFDWFVTSIYNINSGGEYFGNRLYQNDGNGVFSDITDQAHVASGAWGWGACAKDFDHDGFLDIFHVNGWRDPEFLHTSSRFFWNRLDGTFRQLARHVGIDDTGQGRGIACFDADRDGDIDILVVNASEPHMVFYRNDSVGLGNYLTIKLRGSGVNTYGVGAIVKITTEFGTQIRQLGGSNNFVSHNPLEVHFGLGTADRADIRVEWFDENETVTEFSILEVNKVLTINQPGFSGLRLSVRFGDGDGRYDAGQQVAIEAEEPKEGYYFSHWTVTGGTVSDKYASSTMFEMPSSVATVTAHYLPGVPPTANVSTARRWNEVLLSAIRNDYARPTVHARNLFHVSAAQFDAWAGMVNNIEPAPKPWLLGSTEVVSCPFEELNVSFTESDIELALSYASFRLIRHRFARSPGLSQIVKDTNALMSFLELDPEDRDEDYTEGSPIALGNYLASCYIAFGQVDYANEYDDYKNKSYKPINPALEPDLPGNPNIVDLNRWQPLALENFIDQAGNDANSEPEFLSPEWGSVLSFALSPDDLTVYTREGEDYEYHVFHDPGAPPRVDGDLEEEYKWSHAFVAVWSSHLDPTVGRGAELIDISPNGIGNISVDQYPTDFPGHRSFFQDNGLDPGRGYRVNPATGAPYEPQMVPLGDYTRVLAEFWADGPDSETPPGHWFVILNEVNDHPDSTRKVRGVGEERTELEWDVISYFVLGGTMHDAAIAAWGVKGWYDYIRPISSIRAMADLGQSSDDTLPSYHENGIPLKPGYIELVDADDPLAGEDEEHIGKIKLYAWRGPDYIQDPKNDVAGVDWILAENWWPYQRPTFVTPPFAGYVSGHSTYSRAAAEMMTALTGDEYFPGGMSDFEAPQDNFLVFEKGPSVSLTLQWATYRDASDQCSLSRIWGGIHPPADDIPGRLIGIKVGQQAFEHAMKFVEPTVEAEEIASP
;
A
#
# COMPACT_ATOMS: atom_id res chain seq x y z
N MET A 1 -6.88 37.24 52.28
CA MET A 1 -7.97 37.24 53.30
C MET A 1 -8.57 38.64 53.40
N GLN A 2 -9.89 38.79 53.51
CA GLN A 2 -10.62 40.06 53.81
C GLN A 2 -10.46 41.18 52.72
N SER A 3 -11.43 42.03 52.35
CA SER A 3 -12.25 42.90 53.23
C SER A 3 -13.33 43.75 52.50
N ARG A 4 -14.34 44.21 53.25
CA ARG A 4 -14.97 45.58 53.27
C ARG A 4 -15.83 46.20 52.12
N THR A 5 -17.15 46.29 52.41
CA THR A 5 -18.04 47.51 52.46
C THR A 5 -18.11 48.61 51.35
N ILE A 6 -19.37 48.91 50.91
CA ILE A 6 -19.96 50.25 50.59
C ILE A 6 -19.58 50.84 49.18
N LYS A 7 -20.40 51.56 48.35
CA LYS A 7 -21.55 52.49 48.51
C LYS A 7 -22.50 52.67 47.27
N ASN A 8 -23.83 52.63 47.48
CA ASN A 8 -24.95 53.49 46.99
C ASN A 8 -24.91 54.34 45.66
N ARG A 9 -26.10 54.39 44.99
CA ARG A 9 -26.71 55.47 44.13
C ARG A 9 -26.26 55.67 42.65
N SER A 10 -27.05 56.26 41.72
CA SER A 10 -28.53 56.35 41.45
C SER A 10 -28.83 57.35 40.30
N LEU A 11 -29.97 57.16 39.59
CA LEU A 11 -30.81 58.17 38.87
C LEU A 11 -30.49 58.61 37.41
N GLU A 12 -31.51 58.38 36.58
CA GLU A 12 -32.18 59.31 35.63
C GLU A 12 -31.55 59.85 34.32
N VAL A 13 -32.25 59.49 33.22
CA VAL A 13 -32.90 60.38 32.24
C VAL A 13 -32.10 61.56 31.68
N VAL A 14 -31.90 61.55 30.35
CA VAL A 14 -32.44 62.56 29.40
C VAL A 14 -32.11 62.12 27.96
N ALA A 15 -33.09 62.20 27.06
CA ALA A 15 -32.85 62.05 25.63
C ALA A 15 -32.33 63.37 25.04
N TRP A 16 -31.21 63.37 24.33
CA TRP A 16 -30.89 64.39 23.32
C TRP A 16 -30.21 63.80 22.10
N THR A 17 -30.93 63.85 20.99
CA THR A 17 -30.41 63.84 19.63
C THR A 17 -29.38 64.95 19.43
N GLY A 18 -28.26 64.63 18.77
CA GLY A 18 -27.46 65.62 18.04
C GLY A 18 -26.03 65.82 18.51
N PHE A 19 -25.10 65.00 17.98
CA PHE A 19 -23.73 65.47 17.72
C PHE A 19 -23.09 64.94 16.42
N LEU A 20 -23.83 64.20 15.58
CA LEU A 20 -23.39 63.88 14.20
C LEU A 20 -23.79 64.95 13.16
N VAL A 21 -24.64 65.91 13.55
CA VAL A 21 -25.20 66.95 12.65
C VAL A 21 -24.34 68.23 12.62
N ALA A 22 -23.35 68.37 13.50
CA ALA A 22 -22.55 69.59 13.62
C ALA A 22 -21.27 69.62 12.78
N PHE A 23 -20.69 68.46 12.43
CA PHE A 23 -19.46 68.40 11.61
C PHE A 23 -19.76 68.32 10.11
N LEU A 24 -20.81 67.56 9.73
CA LEU A 24 -21.30 67.45 8.35
C LEU A 24 -21.89 68.74 7.77
N LEU A 25 -22.09 69.79 8.57
CA LEU A 25 -22.69 71.07 8.17
C LEU A 25 -21.69 72.23 8.03
N LEU A 26 -20.40 72.05 8.35
CA LEU A 26 -19.37 73.10 8.19
C LEU A 26 -18.48 72.91 6.96
N CYS A 27 -18.35 71.68 6.44
CA CYS A 27 -17.66 71.42 5.17
C CYS A 27 -18.52 71.79 3.94
N PHE A 28 -19.81 72.06 4.11
CA PHE A 28 -20.77 72.22 3.01
C PHE A 28 -20.89 73.65 2.43
N LEU A 29 -19.96 74.57 2.74
CA LEU A 29 -20.10 76.00 2.38
C LEU A 29 -18.83 76.71 1.88
N ILE A 30 -17.82 75.96 1.43
CA ILE A 30 -16.74 76.48 0.59
C ILE A 30 -16.60 75.55 -0.63
N ILE A 31 -16.68 76.12 -1.83
CA ILE A 31 -16.70 75.44 -3.15
C ILE A 31 -18.07 74.79 -3.51
N GLN A 32 -19.14 75.58 -3.42
CA GLN A 32 -20.02 75.69 -4.59
C GLN A 32 -19.47 76.77 -5.53
N ARG A 33 -18.90 76.37 -6.67
CA ARG A 33 -18.85 77.21 -7.88
C ARG A 33 -18.55 76.34 -9.11
N THR A 34 -19.52 76.30 -10.04
CA THR A 34 -19.44 75.80 -11.43
C THR A 34 -18.97 74.34 -11.61
N GLY A 35 -19.72 73.45 -12.26
CA GLY A 35 -21.04 73.57 -12.88
C GLY A 35 -21.34 72.29 -13.68
N THR A 36 -22.61 71.88 -13.74
CA THR A 36 -23.04 70.66 -14.45
C THR A 36 -22.82 70.75 -15.96
N LEU A 37 -22.40 69.64 -16.57
CA LEU A 37 -22.89 69.17 -17.87
C LEU A 37 -22.50 67.70 -18.06
N PHE A 38 -23.43 66.91 -18.62
CA PHE A 38 -23.20 65.51 -18.98
C PHE A 38 -22.13 65.42 -20.08
N ALA A 39 -21.23 64.46 -19.97
CA ALA A 39 -20.45 63.92 -21.07
C ALA A 39 -20.76 62.42 -21.20
N SER A 40 -20.90 61.97 -22.45
CA SER A 40 -21.07 60.57 -22.81
C SER A 40 -19.85 59.73 -22.48
N GLU A 41 -20.03 58.41 -22.48
CA GLU A 41 -19.01 57.37 -22.45
C GLU A 41 -17.73 57.76 -23.21
N PRO A 42 -16.53 57.56 -22.63
CA PRO A 42 -15.33 57.42 -23.42
C PRO A 42 -15.40 56.03 -24.08
N THR A 43 -15.70 56.01 -25.37
CA THR A 43 -15.28 54.87 -26.21
C THR A 43 -13.77 54.74 -26.09
N VAL A 44 -13.29 53.70 -25.41
CA VAL A 44 -11.88 53.33 -25.43
C VAL A 44 -11.59 52.76 -26.83
N THR A 45 -11.22 53.66 -27.74
CA THR A 45 -10.65 53.28 -29.03
C THR A 45 -9.22 52.83 -28.78
N ASN A 46 -8.86 51.62 -29.21
CA ASN A 46 -7.47 51.18 -29.33
C ASN A 46 -6.64 52.28 -29.99
N ASN A 47 -5.66 52.83 -29.25
CA ASN A 47 -4.80 53.92 -29.71
C ASN A 47 -3.45 53.94 -28.99
N ASP A 48 -2.96 52.75 -28.57
CA ASP A 48 -1.60 52.57 -28.05
C ASP A 48 -0.52 52.48 -29.16
N ASP A 49 -0.91 52.62 -30.44
CA ASP A 49 -0.03 52.69 -31.62
C ASP A 49 0.84 53.97 -31.68
N ALA A 50 1.09 54.65 -30.56
CA ALA A 50 1.87 55.88 -30.44
C ALA A 50 3.11 55.71 -29.54
N VAL A 51 3.97 54.75 -29.91
CA VAL A 51 5.26 54.47 -29.23
C VAL A 51 6.24 55.64 -29.39
N PRO A 52 6.83 56.18 -28.30
CA PRO A 52 8.04 56.99 -28.37
C PRO A 52 9.21 56.12 -28.86
N THR A 53 10.01 56.60 -29.82
CA THR A 53 11.05 55.83 -30.53
C THR A 53 12.31 55.52 -29.72
N ALA A 54 12.17 55.25 -28.42
CA ALA A 54 13.20 54.70 -27.54
C ALA A 54 12.51 54.04 -26.34
N PHE A 55 12.49 52.71 -26.32
CA PHE A 55 12.43 51.95 -25.08
C PHE A 55 13.88 51.77 -24.62
N THR A 56 14.17 52.14 -23.39
CA THR A 56 15.44 51.87 -22.71
C THR A 56 15.10 51.69 -21.24
N THR A 57 15.49 50.55 -20.68
CA THR A 57 15.36 50.16 -19.28
C THR A 57 16.17 51.10 -18.35
N LEU A 58 16.16 50.89 -17.03
CA LEU A 58 17.07 51.64 -16.14
C LEU A 58 18.55 51.43 -16.48
N THR A 59 18.89 50.25 -16.96
CA THR A 59 20.25 49.85 -17.39
C THR A 59 20.59 50.40 -18.77
N GLY A 60 19.58 50.83 -19.54
CA GLY A 60 19.71 51.37 -20.89
C GLY A 60 19.61 50.31 -22.00
N ALA A 61 19.17 49.11 -21.64
CA ALA A 61 19.06 47.96 -22.52
C ALA A 61 17.88 48.07 -23.52
N GLU A 62 17.98 47.32 -24.61
CA GLU A 62 16.92 47.11 -25.59
C GLU A 62 16.49 45.63 -25.47
N LEU A 63 15.45 45.38 -24.67
CA LEU A 63 14.93 44.03 -24.37
C LEU A 63 14.32 43.41 -25.63
N GLN A 64 14.87 42.28 -26.07
CA GLN A 64 14.48 41.57 -27.28
C GLN A 64 14.73 40.06 -27.13
N PHE A 65 13.74 39.27 -27.52
CA PHE A 65 13.84 37.81 -27.62
C PHE A 65 13.87 37.37 -29.08
N THR A 66 14.57 36.28 -29.35
CA THR A 66 14.57 35.58 -30.63
C THR A 66 13.92 34.21 -30.44
N ARG A 67 12.81 33.97 -31.13
CA ARG A 67 12.29 32.60 -31.30
C ARG A 67 13.29 31.79 -32.11
N LEU A 68 13.85 30.74 -31.51
CA LEU A 68 14.76 29.83 -32.18
C LEU A 68 13.99 28.63 -32.76
N GLU A 69 14.52 28.11 -33.86
CA GLU A 69 14.08 26.89 -34.53
C GLU A 69 15.34 26.04 -34.74
N ASP A 70 15.20 24.71 -34.88
CA ASP A 70 16.30 23.77 -35.08
C ASP A 70 17.33 23.70 -33.91
N VAL A 71 16.90 23.86 -32.64
CA VAL A 71 17.75 23.77 -31.43
C VAL A 71 17.80 22.36 -30.79
N GLY A 72 17.28 21.33 -31.45
CA GLY A 72 17.23 19.95 -30.92
C GLY A 72 15.99 19.62 -30.09
N LEU A 73 15.17 20.63 -29.75
CA LEU A 73 13.84 20.46 -29.14
C LEU A 73 12.81 20.05 -30.21
N GLU A 74 12.92 18.82 -30.71
CA GLU A 74 11.98 18.23 -31.68
C GLU A 74 11.04 17.23 -30.98
N ARG A 75 9.75 17.55 -30.89
CA ARG A 75 8.65 16.63 -30.48
C ARG A 75 7.35 17.03 -31.18
N GLY A 76 6.58 16.06 -31.65
CA GLY A 76 5.27 16.30 -32.24
C GLY A 76 4.16 16.41 -31.19
N TYR A 77 3.04 17.01 -31.57
CA TYR A 77 1.78 16.88 -30.83
C TYR A 77 0.66 16.58 -31.83
N PRO A 78 0.46 15.31 -32.20
CA PRO A 78 -0.34 14.91 -33.36
C PRO A 78 -1.87 15.04 -33.17
N HIS A 79 -2.31 15.76 -32.13
CA HIS A 79 -3.70 15.98 -31.79
C HIS A 79 -4.22 17.32 -32.33
N GLU A 80 -5.40 17.32 -32.95
CA GLU A 80 -6.08 18.58 -33.29
C GLU A 80 -6.74 19.16 -32.02
N VAL A 81 -6.67 20.48 -31.83
CA VAL A 81 -7.20 21.19 -30.62
C VAL A 81 -8.65 20.83 -30.29
N ASP A 82 -9.50 20.67 -31.30
CA ASP A 82 -10.92 20.32 -31.13
C ASP A 82 -11.17 18.83 -30.82
N SER A 83 -10.12 17.98 -30.86
CA SER A 83 -10.24 16.52 -30.70
C SER A 83 -10.03 16.01 -29.27
N LEU A 84 -9.50 16.86 -28.38
CA LEU A 84 -9.16 16.51 -26.99
C LEU A 84 -10.31 16.80 -26.01
N SER A 85 -10.44 15.96 -24.98
CA SER A 85 -11.21 16.28 -23.77
C SER A 85 -10.53 17.37 -22.95
N ASP A 86 -11.24 17.95 -21.98
CA ASP A 86 -10.66 19.01 -21.14
C ASP A 86 -9.44 18.50 -20.33
N LYS A 87 -9.51 17.28 -19.76
CA LYS A 87 -8.40 16.64 -19.02
C LYS A 87 -7.16 16.44 -19.90
N GLU A 88 -7.32 15.84 -21.08
CA GLU A 88 -6.23 15.63 -22.06
C GLU A 88 -5.62 16.96 -22.53
N PHE A 89 -6.42 18.03 -22.60
CA PHE A 89 -6.00 19.36 -23.01
C PHE A 89 -5.27 20.16 -21.91
N TYR A 90 -5.13 19.60 -20.70
CA TYR A 90 -4.27 20.12 -19.63
C TYR A 90 -2.87 19.46 -19.62
N ALA A 91 -2.75 18.21 -20.07
CA ALA A 91 -1.53 17.41 -20.10
C ALA A 91 -0.52 17.89 -21.18
N ALA A 92 0.15 19.02 -20.91
CA ALA A 92 1.24 19.55 -21.73
C ALA A 92 2.18 20.40 -20.86
N GLY A 93 3.21 19.77 -20.28
CA GLY A 93 4.01 20.33 -19.19
C GLY A 93 5.51 20.14 -19.36
N VAL A 94 6.29 20.82 -18.51
CA VAL A 94 7.75 20.70 -18.47
C VAL A 94 8.30 20.85 -17.06
N ALA A 95 9.25 20.00 -16.70
CA ALA A 95 10.12 20.18 -15.54
C ALA A 95 11.53 20.50 -16.04
N ALA A 96 12.14 21.53 -15.46
CA ALA A 96 13.53 21.91 -15.71
C ALA A 96 14.39 21.60 -14.48
N ALA A 97 15.60 21.08 -14.69
CA ALA A 97 16.57 20.72 -13.65
C ALA A 97 17.96 20.53 -14.27
N ASP A 98 19.02 20.47 -13.45
CA ASP A 98 20.38 20.04 -13.83
C ASP A 98 20.49 18.59 -13.38
N ILE A 99 20.25 17.63 -14.29
CA ILE A 99 20.03 16.22 -13.89
C ILE A 99 21.31 15.36 -13.89
N ASP A 100 22.41 15.84 -14.47
CA ASP A 100 23.70 15.15 -14.49
C ASP A 100 24.85 15.92 -13.79
N ASP A 101 24.53 17.01 -13.08
CA ASP A 101 25.44 17.94 -12.37
C ASP A 101 26.57 18.50 -13.26
N ASP A 102 26.35 18.57 -14.59
CA ASP A 102 27.29 19.21 -15.52
C ASP A 102 27.30 20.75 -15.38
N GLY A 103 26.20 21.29 -14.86
CA GLY A 103 26.01 22.70 -14.52
C GLY A 103 24.96 23.41 -15.37
N ASP A 104 24.50 22.83 -16.48
CA ASP A 104 23.50 23.42 -17.37
C ASP A 104 22.05 23.14 -16.87
N VAL A 105 21.03 23.35 -17.70
CA VAL A 105 19.62 23.08 -17.36
C VAL A 105 18.97 22.25 -18.46
N ASP A 106 18.55 21.06 -18.09
CA ASP A 106 17.88 20.03 -18.86
C ASP A 106 16.35 20.14 -18.71
N LEU A 107 15.62 19.39 -19.53
CA LEU A 107 14.17 19.50 -19.65
C LEU A 107 13.50 18.12 -19.77
N TYR A 108 12.60 17.79 -18.86
CA TYR A 108 11.63 16.70 -19.06
C TYR A 108 10.29 17.26 -19.51
N VAL A 109 9.83 16.89 -20.72
CA VAL A 109 8.61 17.40 -21.36
C VAL A 109 7.58 16.30 -21.48
N VAL A 110 6.36 16.60 -21.02
CA VAL A 110 5.22 15.66 -21.01
C VAL A 110 4.07 16.14 -21.90
N GLY A 111 3.29 15.18 -22.39
CA GLY A 111 1.93 15.45 -22.86
C GLY A 111 1.54 14.73 -24.15
N GLY A 112 0.31 14.20 -24.20
CA GLY A 112 -0.14 13.35 -25.31
C GLY A 112 0.36 11.92 -25.18
N ASN A 113 -0.53 10.94 -25.38
CA ASN A 113 -0.24 9.50 -25.23
C ASN A 113 0.11 8.79 -26.56
N THR A 114 0.55 9.54 -27.57
CA THR A 114 0.79 9.05 -28.94
C THR A 114 2.26 9.01 -29.34
N GLU A 115 3.09 9.81 -28.67
CA GLU A 115 4.55 9.77 -28.70
C GLU A 115 5.03 9.77 -27.24
N PRO A 116 6.15 9.11 -26.90
CA PRO A 116 6.73 9.17 -25.56
C PRO A 116 6.91 10.59 -25.01
N ASN A 117 6.89 10.71 -23.68
CA ASN A 117 7.50 11.85 -23.00
C ASN A 117 9.00 11.91 -23.35
N ALA A 118 9.58 13.12 -23.33
CA ALA A 118 10.93 13.36 -23.81
C ALA A 118 11.81 13.97 -22.71
N LEU A 119 13.07 13.56 -22.65
CA LEU A 119 14.09 14.09 -21.76
C LEU A 119 15.18 14.70 -22.62
N TYR A 120 15.50 15.97 -22.40
CA TYR A 120 16.43 16.73 -23.21
C TYR A 120 17.62 17.20 -22.36
N LEU A 121 18.80 16.66 -22.62
CA LEU A 121 20.04 17.18 -22.05
C LEU A 121 20.48 18.44 -22.80
N ASN A 122 20.95 19.45 -22.07
CA ASN A 122 21.52 20.67 -22.62
C ASN A 122 22.98 20.46 -23.05
N ASN A 123 23.47 21.24 -24.01
CA ASN A 123 24.85 21.16 -24.52
C ASN A 123 25.68 22.41 -24.14
N GLY A 124 25.26 23.15 -23.11
CA GLY A 124 25.91 24.38 -22.63
C GLY A 124 26.01 25.51 -23.64
N ASN A 125 25.05 25.56 -24.57
CA ASN A 125 25.02 26.56 -25.65
C ASN A 125 23.61 26.85 -26.19
N GLY A 126 22.56 26.47 -25.45
CA GLY A 126 21.16 26.67 -25.86
C GLY A 126 20.69 25.70 -26.96
N THR A 127 21.38 24.57 -27.14
CA THR A 127 20.89 23.43 -27.94
C THR A 127 20.82 22.15 -27.12
N PHE A 128 19.87 21.28 -27.48
CA PHE A 128 19.45 20.14 -26.68
C PHE A 128 19.58 18.81 -27.43
N VAL A 129 19.65 17.70 -26.70
CA VAL A 129 19.62 16.34 -27.24
C VAL A 129 18.63 15.47 -26.48
N GLU A 130 17.75 14.77 -27.20
CA GLU A 130 16.73 13.88 -26.63
C GLU A 130 17.35 12.53 -26.23
N VAL A 131 17.03 12.04 -25.03
CA VAL A 131 17.65 10.87 -24.38
C VAL A 131 16.68 9.99 -23.54
N ALA A 132 15.37 10.17 -23.61
CA ALA A 132 14.42 9.52 -22.69
C ALA A 132 14.51 7.99 -22.66
N GLU A 133 14.73 7.33 -23.80
CA GLU A 133 14.89 5.86 -23.88
C GLU A 133 16.19 5.39 -23.19
N GLU A 134 17.27 6.18 -23.30
CA GLU A 134 18.57 5.89 -22.67
C GLU A 134 18.48 5.99 -21.14
N TYR A 135 17.74 6.98 -20.64
CA TYR A 135 17.50 7.22 -19.21
C TYR A 135 16.31 6.43 -18.64
N GLY A 136 15.43 5.84 -19.47
CA GLY A 136 14.29 5.02 -19.04
C GLY A 136 13.00 5.75 -18.70
N VAL A 137 12.82 6.98 -19.18
CA VAL A 137 11.66 7.86 -18.89
C VAL A 137 10.78 8.15 -20.11
N ASP A 138 10.90 7.34 -21.18
CA ASP A 138 10.16 7.41 -22.44
C ASP A 138 8.70 6.92 -22.33
N LEU A 139 7.99 7.46 -21.34
CA LEU A 139 6.62 7.07 -21.01
C LEU A 139 5.63 7.45 -22.13
N LEU A 140 4.95 6.45 -22.68
CA LEU A 140 3.79 6.65 -23.56
C LEU A 140 2.53 6.90 -22.71
N HIS A 141 2.37 8.12 -22.22
CA HIS A 141 1.54 8.46 -21.07
C HIS A 141 0.85 9.84 -21.25
N TRP A 142 -0.38 10.02 -20.78
CA TRP A 142 -0.96 11.35 -20.50
C TRP A 142 -0.32 12.06 -19.31
N GLY A 143 1.02 12.18 -19.32
CA GLY A 143 1.79 12.83 -18.27
C GLY A 143 1.40 14.30 -18.10
N SER A 144 1.34 14.73 -16.84
CA SER A 144 1.02 16.09 -16.43
C SER A 144 1.89 16.50 -15.23
N GLY A 145 2.22 17.78 -15.13
CA GLY A 145 2.84 18.33 -13.92
C GLY A 145 4.08 17.59 -13.41
N PRO A 146 5.10 17.33 -14.24
CA PRO A 146 6.34 16.73 -13.76
C PRO A 146 7.06 17.67 -12.78
N ALA A 147 7.77 17.10 -11.82
CA ALA A 147 8.63 17.83 -10.89
C ALA A 147 9.89 17.02 -10.57
N PHE A 148 11.00 17.73 -10.38
CA PHE A 148 12.27 17.15 -9.94
C PHE A 148 12.55 17.52 -8.48
N GLY A 149 13.06 16.57 -7.72
CA GLY A 149 13.46 16.76 -6.33
C GLY A 149 14.19 15.53 -5.83
N ASP A 150 15.05 15.72 -4.84
CA ASP A 150 15.88 14.69 -4.26
C ASP A 150 15.13 14.02 -3.09
N ILE A 151 14.59 12.81 -3.28
CA ILE A 151 13.61 12.21 -2.36
C ILE A 151 14.18 11.13 -1.43
N ASP A 152 15.17 10.33 -1.87
CA ASP A 152 15.96 9.50 -0.94
C ASP A 152 17.12 10.31 -0.32
N GLY A 153 17.08 11.63 -0.57
CA GLY A 153 18.03 12.63 -0.13
C GLY A 153 19.38 12.49 -0.81
N ASP A 154 19.58 11.48 -1.65
CA ASP A 154 20.55 11.28 -2.75
C ASP A 154 21.63 12.35 -2.95
N GLY A 155 21.20 13.47 -3.49
CA GLY A 155 22.05 14.40 -4.23
C GLY A 155 21.91 14.25 -5.74
N ASP A 156 21.36 13.15 -6.23
CA ASP A 156 20.76 13.07 -7.57
C ASP A 156 19.32 13.63 -7.53
N LEU A 157 18.73 13.94 -8.69
CA LEU A 157 17.36 14.47 -8.79
C LEU A 157 16.39 13.43 -9.32
N ASP A 158 15.49 12.99 -8.46
CA ASP A 158 14.39 12.07 -8.76
C ASP A 158 13.25 12.79 -9.48
N LEU A 159 12.41 12.02 -10.17
CA LEU A 159 11.36 12.54 -11.04
C LEU A 159 9.98 12.01 -10.64
N PHE A 160 9.08 12.92 -10.26
CA PHE A 160 7.64 12.65 -10.21
C PHE A 160 6.97 13.07 -11.51
N VAL A 161 6.04 12.25 -11.99
CA VAL A 161 5.19 12.53 -13.16
C VAL A 161 3.72 12.31 -12.80
N GLY A 162 2.95 13.39 -12.70
CA GLY A 162 1.49 13.35 -12.58
C GLY A 162 0.84 12.83 -13.87
N ALA A 163 -0.47 12.60 -13.82
CA ALA A 163 -1.19 11.87 -14.86
C ALA A 163 -2.61 12.40 -15.10
N MET A 164 -3.11 12.22 -16.33
CA MET A 164 -4.51 12.49 -16.70
C MET A 164 -5.18 11.24 -17.25
N ASN A 165 -6.52 11.26 -17.27
CA ASN A 165 -7.34 10.35 -18.08
C ASN A 165 -7.19 8.86 -17.69
N HIS A 166 -7.07 8.60 -16.38
CA HIS A 166 -6.85 7.28 -15.76
C HIS A 166 -5.49 6.61 -16.00
N ASP A 167 -4.55 7.26 -16.67
CA ASP A 167 -3.17 6.75 -16.62
C ASP A 167 -2.60 6.95 -15.19
N PRO A 168 -1.70 6.09 -14.70
CA PRO A 168 -1.17 6.17 -13.35
C PRO A 168 -0.07 7.24 -13.21
N VAL A 169 -0.02 7.90 -12.05
CA VAL A 169 1.14 8.72 -11.66
C VAL A 169 2.41 7.86 -11.59
N LYS A 170 3.57 8.48 -11.68
CA LYS A 170 4.88 7.81 -11.58
C LYS A 170 5.85 8.53 -10.67
N MET A 171 6.64 7.75 -9.95
CA MET A 171 7.81 8.20 -9.20
C MET A 171 9.03 7.41 -9.64
N PHE A 172 10.13 8.10 -9.95
CA PHE A 172 11.37 7.50 -10.42
C PHE A 172 12.56 7.91 -9.56
N GLU A 173 13.29 6.91 -9.06
CA GLU A 173 14.62 7.05 -8.42
C GLU A 173 15.69 7.23 -9.50
N HIS A 174 16.59 8.21 -9.40
CA HIS A 174 17.69 8.38 -10.36
C HIS A 174 18.98 7.68 -9.88
N ASP A 175 19.42 6.65 -10.61
CA ASP A 175 20.72 6.01 -10.40
C ASP A 175 21.79 6.67 -11.30
N SER A 176 22.59 7.58 -10.73
CA SER A 176 23.72 8.21 -11.44
C SER A 176 24.91 7.29 -11.71
N GLU A 177 24.98 6.08 -11.12
CA GLU A 177 26.02 5.11 -11.54
C GLU A 177 25.70 4.50 -12.92
N SER A 178 24.41 4.40 -13.27
CA SER A 178 23.95 3.89 -14.57
C SER A 178 23.36 4.95 -15.51
N ASN A 179 23.14 6.19 -15.03
CA ASN A 179 22.39 7.26 -15.69
C ASN A 179 20.98 6.79 -16.09
N ARG A 180 20.26 6.17 -15.15
CA ARG A 180 18.90 5.66 -15.39
C ARG A 180 17.96 5.98 -14.26
N PHE A 181 16.75 6.36 -14.65
CA PHE A 181 15.61 6.43 -13.76
C PHE A 181 14.97 5.04 -13.62
N ILE A 182 14.65 4.67 -12.38
CA ILE A 182 14.03 3.40 -11.99
C ILE A 182 12.64 3.73 -11.47
N ASP A 183 11.60 3.17 -12.09
CA ASP A 183 10.21 3.30 -11.61
C ASP A 183 10.10 2.61 -10.24
N ILE A 184 9.88 3.41 -9.19
CA ILE A 184 9.73 2.97 -7.80
C ILE A 184 8.32 3.26 -7.28
N THR A 185 7.34 3.49 -8.16
CA THR A 185 6.01 3.98 -7.75
C THR A 185 5.32 3.02 -6.76
N GLU A 186 5.42 1.72 -6.97
CA GLU A 186 4.87 0.69 -6.08
C GLU A 186 5.74 0.52 -4.82
N GLU A 187 7.06 0.52 -4.97
CA GLU A 187 8.04 0.42 -3.89
C GLU A 187 7.94 1.57 -2.87
N ALA A 188 7.65 2.78 -3.35
CA ALA A 188 7.48 4.00 -2.56
C ALA A 188 6.08 4.12 -1.92
N GLY A 189 5.15 3.20 -2.20
CA GLY A 189 3.80 3.20 -1.64
C GLY A 189 2.86 4.29 -2.19
N ILE A 190 3.24 4.98 -3.27
CA ILE A 190 2.43 6.07 -3.84
C ILE A 190 1.24 5.49 -4.61
N THR A 191 0.04 5.62 -4.04
CA THR A 191 -1.21 5.15 -4.65
C THR A 191 -2.21 6.31 -4.76
N VAL A 192 -2.34 6.87 -5.96
CA VAL A 192 -3.28 7.96 -6.26
C VAL A 192 -4.51 7.38 -6.97
N SER A 193 -5.70 7.62 -6.42
CA SER A 193 -7.00 7.19 -6.97
C SER A 193 -7.64 8.23 -7.91
N SER A 194 -7.21 9.49 -7.82
CA SER A 194 -7.63 10.59 -8.70
C SER A 194 -7.42 10.30 -10.19
N GLU A 195 -8.45 10.49 -11.01
CA GLU A 195 -8.38 10.33 -12.47
C GLU A 195 -7.57 11.43 -13.20
N ALA A 196 -7.14 12.48 -12.49
CA ALA A 196 -6.61 13.72 -13.09
C ALA A 196 -5.72 14.51 -12.12
N THR A 197 -4.46 14.09 -11.97
CA THR A 197 -3.43 14.79 -11.21
C THR A 197 -2.80 15.93 -12.02
N VAL A 198 -3.51 17.07 -12.05
CA VAL A 198 -2.98 18.46 -11.97
C VAL A 198 -1.49 18.71 -12.23
N SER A 199 -0.92 19.38 -11.24
CA SER A 199 0.49 19.71 -11.09
C SER A 199 1.00 19.03 -9.82
N SER A 200 2.25 18.58 -9.80
CA SER A 200 2.95 18.27 -8.56
C SER A 200 3.82 19.45 -8.12
N THR A 201 4.19 19.52 -6.84
CA THR A 201 5.18 20.45 -6.25
C THR A 201 5.93 19.74 -5.14
N MET A 202 7.26 19.92 -5.09
CA MET A 202 8.12 19.30 -4.08
C MET A 202 8.65 20.33 -3.09
N ALA A 203 8.49 20.04 -1.79
CA ALA A 203 9.00 20.83 -0.68
C ALA A 203 8.87 20.05 0.63
N ASP A 204 9.91 20.11 1.48
CA ASP A 204 9.80 19.78 2.90
C ASP A 204 8.77 20.73 3.56
N TYR A 205 7.66 20.19 4.08
CA TYR A 205 6.63 21.00 4.75
C TYR A 205 6.68 20.95 6.27
N ASP A 206 7.40 20.00 6.87
CA ASP A 206 7.35 19.73 8.31
C ASP A 206 8.69 19.82 9.06
N GLN A 207 9.74 20.20 8.32
CA GLN A 207 11.12 20.47 8.75
C GLN A 207 11.89 19.24 9.26
N ASP A 208 11.51 18.04 8.85
CA ASP A 208 12.33 16.84 9.08
C ASP A 208 13.46 16.66 8.05
N GLY A 209 13.47 17.48 6.99
CA GLY A 209 14.52 17.53 5.97
C GLY A 209 14.23 16.67 4.74
N TRP A 210 13.21 15.82 4.74
CA TRP A 210 12.84 15.02 3.59
C TRP A 210 11.95 15.82 2.63
N ILE A 211 12.03 15.52 1.33
CA ILE A 211 11.26 16.23 0.32
C ILE A 211 9.88 15.57 0.15
N ASP A 212 8.82 16.28 0.52
CA ASP A 212 7.44 15.86 0.37
C ASP A 212 6.85 16.25 -0.99
N ILE A 213 5.77 15.58 -1.39
CA ILE A 213 5.10 15.80 -2.68
C ILE A 213 3.67 16.33 -2.45
N PHE A 214 3.42 17.53 -2.96
CA PHE A 214 2.09 18.15 -3.06
C PHE A 214 1.51 17.92 -4.45
N LEU A 215 0.25 17.45 -4.53
CA LEU A 215 -0.47 17.17 -5.78
C LEU A 215 -1.72 18.05 -5.89
N THR A 216 -2.11 18.41 -7.10
CA THR A 216 -3.40 19.05 -7.41
C THR A 216 -4.25 18.16 -8.30
N HIS A 217 -5.57 18.28 -8.21
CA HIS A 217 -6.54 17.40 -8.87
C HIS A 217 -7.71 18.18 -9.46
N TRP A 218 -8.21 17.76 -10.64
CA TRP A 218 -9.32 18.45 -11.32
C TRP A 218 -10.42 17.53 -11.83
N GLY A 219 -11.66 17.86 -11.44
CA GLY A 219 -12.88 17.20 -11.90
C GLY A 219 -13.32 16.01 -11.07
N GLU A 220 -12.59 15.66 -10.01
CA GLU A 220 -12.87 14.51 -9.15
C GLU A 220 -14.11 14.73 -8.28
N ASN A 221 -14.90 13.68 -8.00
CA ASN A 221 -16.12 13.73 -7.20
C ASN A 221 -16.02 12.81 -5.98
N ARG A 222 -15.29 13.28 -4.97
CA ARG A 222 -14.95 12.58 -3.71
C ARG A 222 -16.15 11.99 -2.94
N GLY A 223 -17.36 12.51 -3.11
CA GLY A 223 -18.55 12.00 -2.42
C GLY A 223 -18.47 12.18 -0.89
N PHE A 224 -18.00 11.16 -0.18
CA PHE A 224 -17.72 11.18 1.26
C PHE A 224 -16.28 10.74 1.63
N THR A 225 -15.38 10.50 0.67
CA THR A 225 -13.98 10.19 1.01
C THR A 225 -13.36 11.40 1.73
N PRO A 226 -12.77 11.20 2.93
CA PRO A 226 -12.22 12.31 3.70
C PRO A 226 -10.89 12.80 3.13
N ASP A 227 -10.15 11.92 2.44
CA ASP A 227 -8.83 12.20 1.89
C ASP A 227 -8.88 12.78 0.48
N THR A 228 -7.83 13.51 0.13
CA THR A 228 -7.67 14.26 -1.11
C THR A 228 -6.38 13.95 -1.86
N GLU A 229 -5.49 13.11 -1.29
CA GLU A 229 -4.24 12.70 -1.95
C GLU A 229 -3.40 13.91 -2.44
N THR A 230 -3.54 15.04 -1.75
CA THR A 230 -2.96 16.36 -2.06
C THR A 230 -1.56 16.51 -1.46
N LEU A 231 -1.23 15.73 -0.44
CA LEU A 231 0.05 15.76 0.26
C LEU A 231 0.50 14.33 0.60
N TRP A 232 1.67 13.97 0.10
CA TRP A 232 2.38 12.75 0.39
C TRP A 232 3.63 13.10 1.20
N ARG A 233 3.64 12.76 2.50
CA ARG A 233 4.81 12.93 3.36
C ARG A 233 5.82 11.83 3.03
N ASN A 234 7.07 12.21 2.89
CA ASN A 234 8.20 11.29 2.81
C ASN A 234 8.58 10.86 4.25
N GLU A 235 8.57 9.56 4.55
CA GLU A 235 8.86 9.08 5.92
C GLU A 235 10.36 8.78 6.12
N GLY A 236 11.21 9.00 5.09
CA GLY A 236 12.68 8.86 5.16
C GLY A 236 13.22 7.43 5.06
N ASP A 237 12.33 6.43 5.01
CA ASP A 237 12.64 5.00 4.84
C ASP A 237 12.50 4.52 3.38
N GLY A 238 12.26 5.47 2.45
CA GLY A 238 11.91 5.23 1.05
C GLY A 238 10.41 5.08 0.80
N LEU A 239 9.55 5.23 1.82
CA LEU A 239 8.10 5.22 1.66
C LEU A 239 7.50 6.63 1.74
N PHE A 240 6.48 6.86 0.92
CA PHE A 240 5.60 8.00 1.01
C PHE A 240 4.25 7.58 1.58
N ARG A 241 3.71 8.41 2.47
CA ARG A 241 2.37 8.23 3.03
C ARG A 241 1.51 9.45 2.75
N ASN A 242 0.30 9.22 2.29
CA ASN A 242 -0.69 10.28 2.19
C ASN A 242 -0.98 10.88 3.58
N ALA A 243 -0.64 12.17 3.73
CA ALA A 243 -0.77 12.96 4.94
C ALA A 243 -1.83 14.07 4.82
N SER A 244 -2.59 14.12 3.72
CA SER A 244 -3.55 15.21 3.43
C SER A 244 -4.59 15.43 4.54
N ASN A 245 -5.08 14.35 5.15
CA ASN A 245 -5.95 14.40 6.32
C ASN A 245 -5.22 14.79 7.62
N GLU A 246 -4.06 14.18 7.89
CA GLU A 246 -3.26 14.40 9.09
C GLU A 246 -2.77 15.84 9.21
N ALA A 247 -2.27 16.38 8.09
CA ALA A 247 -1.83 17.76 7.97
C ALA A 247 -3.00 18.75 7.78
N GLY A 248 -4.24 18.29 7.89
CA GLY A 248 -5.43 19.14 7.82
C GLY A 248 -5.71 19.76 6.44
N VAL A 249 -4.95 19.42 5.39
CA VAL A 249 -5.15 19.95 4.02
C VAL A 249 -6.55 19.63 3.53
N SER A 250 -6.95 18.36 3.55
CA SER A 250 -8.25 17.88 3.02
C SER A 250 -9.44 18.58 3.69
N GLY A 251 -9.43 18.68 5.02
CA GLY A 251 -10.47 19.37 5.80
C GLY A 251 -10.47 20.90 5.66
N ASN A 252 -9.38 21.48 5.16
CA ASN A 252 -9.22 22.91 4.91
C ASN A 252 -9.31 23.31 3.43
N LEU A 253 -9.64 22.44 2.47
CA LEU A 253 -9.97 22.86 1.10
C LEU A 253 -11.33 23.57 1.05
N LEU A 254 -11.50 24.62 0.22
CA LEU A 254 -12.79 25.34 0.06
C LEU A 254 -13.87 24.43 -0.57
N GLU A 255 -13.41 23.43 -1.30
CA GLU A 255 -14.21 22.45 -2.02
C GLU A 255 -14.19 21.15 -1.20
N LEU A 256 -15.34 20.75 -0.66
CA LEU A 256 -15.44 19.58 0.22
C LEU A 256 -15.91 18.31 -0.51
N ASN A 257 -16.47 18.44 -1.72
CA ASN A 257 -17.13 17.34 -2.43
C ASN A 257 -16.52 17.06 -3.82
N SER A 258 -15.68 17.97 -4.32
CA SER A 258 -15.04 17.86 -5.64
C SER A 258 -13.70 18.58 -5.60
N GLU A 259 -12.78 18.30 -6.52
CA GLU A 259 -11.51 19.05 -6.62
C GLU A 259 -11.41 19.79 -7.94
N TYR A 260 -11.03 21.05 -7.87
CA TYR A 260 -10.67 21.87 -9.02
C TYR A 260 -9.36 22.63 -8.76
N THR A 261 -8.44 21.99 -8.04
CA THR A 261 -7.12 22.55 -7.75
C THR A 261 -6.20 22.39 -8.97
N PHE A 262 -5.36 23.41 -9.22
CA PHE A 262 -4.51 23.43 -10.42
C PHE A 262 -3.03 23.61 -10.11
N THR A 263 -2.66 24.57 -9.25
CA THR A 263 -1.24 24.87 -8.97
C THR A 263 -1.02 25.10 -7.48
N ALA A 264 -0.16 24.30 -6.86
CA ALA A 264 0.31 24.46 -5.48
C ALA A 264 1.66 25.19 -5.46
N ASN A 265 1.79 26.24 -4.65
CA ASN A 265 3.06 26.88 -4.34
C ASN A 265 3.29 26.86 -2.83
N LEU A 266 4.52 26.57 -2.40
CA LEU A 266 4.90 26.48 -0.99
C LEU A 266 5.89 27.62 -0.67
N PHE A 267 5.45 28.64 0.06
CA PHE A 267 6.22 29.85 0.34
C PHE A 267 6.01 30.35 1.77
N ASP A 268 7.07 30.88 2.39
CA ASP A 268 7.00 31.60 3.67
C ASP A 268 6.43 33.01 3.43
N VAL A 269 5.09 33.16 3.48
CA VAL A 269 4.43 34.45 3.20
C VAL A 269 4.12 35.27 4.44
N ASP A 270 4.30 34.75 5.66
CA ASP A 270 4.17 35.53 6.89
C ASP A 270 5.43 35.72 7.72
N GLY A 271 6.56 35.17 7.28
CA GLY A 271 7.90 35.50 7.75
C GLY A 271 8.25 34.82 9.07
N ASP A 272 7.63 33.68 9.38
CA ASP A 272 7.94 32.85 10.54
C ASP A 272 8.75 31.59 10.21
N VAL A 273 9.07 31.35 8.93
CA VAL A 273 9.99 30.37 8.31
C VAL A 273 9.32 29.13 7.72
N ASP A 274 8.20 28.61 8.24
CA ASP A 274 7.52 27.47 7.61
C ASP A 274 6.81 27.85 6.30
N LYS A 275 6.47 26.84 5.48
CA LYS A 275 6.00 27.06 4.12
C LYS A 275 4.48 26.98 4.07
N ASP A 276 3.85 28.11 3.77
CA ASP A 276 2.41 28.20 3.53
C ASP A 276 2.05 27.68 2.15
N LEU A 277 0.87 27.06 2.05
CA LEU A 277 0.33 26.51 0.81
C LEU A 277 -0.59 27.51 0.11
N LEU A 278 -0.08 28.09 -0.97
CA LEU A 278 -0.78 28.96 -1.91
C LEU A 278 -1.37 28.09 -3.03
N MET A 279 -2.64 27.70 -2.87
CA MET A 279 -3.33 26.77 -3.76
C MET A 279 -4.21 27.55 -4.75
N VAL A 280 -3.83 27.57 -6.03
CA VAL A 280 -4.66 28.09 -7.13
C VAL A 280 -5.69 27.04 -7.56
N ALA A 281 -6.94 27.47 -7.74
CA ALA A 281 -8.04 26.60 -8.13
C ALA A 281 -9.12 27.32 -8.95
N ASP A 282 -9.91 26.54 -9.69
CA ASP A 282 -10.99 27.02 -10.56
C ASP A 282 -12.20 27.52 -9.74
N PHE A 283 -13.23 28.02 -10.42
CA PHE A 283 -14.56 28.37 -9.86
C PHE A 283 -14.54 29.30 -8.63
N GLY A 284 -13.43 30.02 -8.46
CA GLY A 284 -13.16 30.94 -7.37
C GLY A 284 -12.87 30.25 -6.05
N THR A 285 -12.10 29.16 -6.05
CA THR A 285 -11.74 28.41 -4.83
C THR A 285 -10.24 28.46 -4.50
N THR A 286 -9.47 29.27 -5.23
CA THR A 286 -8.12 29.69 -4.85
C THR A 286 -8.06 30.11 -3.38
N GLN A 287 -7.05 29.62 -2.68
CA GLN A 287 -6.99 29.64 -1.23
C GLN A 287 -5.55 29.65 -0.70
N LEU A 288 -5.35 30.43 0.36
CA LEU A 288 -4.19 30.36 1.23
C LEU A 288 -4.51 29.45 2.42
N LEU A 289 -3.73 28.38 2.58
CA LEU A 289 -3.64 27.60 3.81
C LEU A 289 -2.30 27.87 4.46
N LYS A 290 -2.30 28.25 5.74
CA LYS A 290 -1.09 28.53 6.48
C LYS A 290 -0.59 27.33 7.26
N ASN A 291 0.72 27.13 7.32
CA ASN A 291 1.34 26.14 8.18
C ASN A 291 1.49 26.71 9.61
N ASN A 292 1.95 25.90 10.57
CA ASN A 292 2.06 26.30 11.98
C ASN A 292 3.14 25.54 12.78
N PHE A 293 4.14 24.99 12.08
CA PHE A 293 5.19 24.09 12.58
C PHE A 293 4.73 22.78 13.22
N ASN A 294 3.43 22.53 13.45
CA ASN A 294 2.96 21.30 14.09
C ASN A 294 2.46 20.25 13.08
N ARG A 295 3.01 20.28 11.86
CA ARG A 295 2.64 19.46 10.71
C ARG A 295 1.22 19.73 10.19
N ASN A 296 0.57 20.86 10.51
CA ASN A 296 -0.83 21.13 10.14
C ASN A 296 -1.05 22.46 9.42
N PHE A 297 -1.69 22.37 8.26
CA PHE A 297 -2.27 23.49 7.54
C PHE A 297 -3.63 23.93 8.12
N TYR A 298 -3.87 25.24 8.16
CA TYR A 298 -5.16 25.84 8.50
C TYR A 298 -5.58 26.92 7.51
N ARG A 299 -6.87 27.02 7.20
CA ARG A 299 -7.37 27.99 6.22
C ARG A 299 -7.22 29.44 6.70
N ALA A 300 -6.40 30.22 6.01
CA ALA A 300 -6.20 31.66 6.24
C ALA A 300 -6.84 32.57 5.18
N THR A 301 -7.49 31.99 4.17
CA THR A 301 -8.01 32.69 2.98
C THR A 301 -9.03 33.81 3.29
N ASP A 302 -8.72 35.07 3.00
CA ASP A 302 -9.70 36.15 3.01
C ASP A 302 -10.46 36.24 1.68
N ARG A 303 -11.67 35.69 1.67
CA ARG A 303 -12.61 35.69 0.52
C ARG A 303 -13.14 37.06 0.08
N ARG A 304 -12.66 38.16 0.68
CA ARG A 304 -12.90 39.55 0.25
C ARG A 304 -11.74 40.11 -0.59
N VAL A 305 -10.59 39.44 -0.55
CA VAL A 305 -9.35 39.80 -1.26
C VAL A 305 -9.04 38.75 -2.32
N ILE A 306 -9.01 37.47 -1.93
CA ILE A 306 -8.80 36.36 -2.86
C ILE A 306 -10.13 36.09 -3.57
N ILE A 307 -10.25 36.66 -4.78
CA ILE A 307 -11.48 36.81 -5.56
C ILE A 307 -11.27 36.60 -7.08
N ASP A 308 -10.23 35.89 -7.48
CA ASP A 308 -10.22 35.20 -8.77
C ASP A 308 -11.42 34.25 -8.88
N GLN A 309 -11.79 33.92 -10.12
CA GLN A 309 -13.01 33.16 -10.44
C GLN A 309 -12.73 31.84 -11.17
N ALA A 310 -11.53 31.73 -11.71
CA ALA A 310 -11.02 30.63 -12.50
C ALA A 310 -9.50 30.80 -12.48
N GLY A 311 -8.87 30.52 -11.34
CA GLY A 311 -7.40 30.56 -11.25
C GLY A 311 -6.82 29.33 -11.92
N MET A 312 -5.72 29.45 -12.68
CA MET A 312 -5.04 28.30 -13.28
C MET A 312 -3.59 28.16 -12.81
N GLY A 313 -2.70 29.04 -13.27
CA GLY A 313 -1.30 29.08 -12.88
C GLY A 313 -1.00 30.20 -11.89
N ALA A 314 0.18 30.13 -11.28
CA ALA A 314 0.72 31.18 -10.42
C ALA A 314 2.16 31.53 -10.78
N ALA A 315 2.58 32.70 -10.31
CA ALA A 315 3.97 33.00 -10.02
C ALA A 315 4.03 33.71 -8.66
N VAL A 316 4.99 33.35 -7.81
CA VAL A 316 5.18 33.93 -6.48
C VAL A 316 6.57 34.56 -6.41
N GLY A 317 6.65 35.76 -5.83
CA GLY A 317 7.90 36.50 -5.75
C GLY A 317 7.71 37.95 -5.29
N ASP A 318 8.69 38.48 -4.57
CA ASP A 318 8.78 39.90 -4.19
C ASP A 318 9.01 40.75 -5.46
N TYR A 319 7.96 41.41 -5.96
CA TYR A 319 8.00 42.14 -7.24
C TYR A 319 8.33 43.63 -7.10
N ASP A 320 8.14 44.22 -5.91
CA ASP A 320 8.44 45.64 -5.63
C ASP A 320 9.62 45.86 -4.67
N ASN A 321 10.29 44.77 -4.26
CA ASN A 321 11.45 44.72 -3.38
C ASN A 321 11.15 45.29 -1.97
N ASP A 322 9.96 45.04 -1.42
CA ASP A 322 9.59 45.45 -0.06
C ASP A 322 10.00 44.41 1.02
N GLY A 323 10.25 43.17 0.62
CA GLY A 323 10.75 42.09 1.45
C GLY A 323 9.72 41.03 1.86
N ASP A 324 8.48 41.12 1.41
CA ASP A 324 7.43 40.10 1.56
C ASP A 324 7.15 39.42 0.18
N PHE A 325 6.71 38.15 0.16
CA PHE A 325 6.43 37.45 -1.11
C PHE A 325 5.00 37.71 -1.61
N ASP A 326 4.87 38.21 -2.85
CA ASP A 326 3.59 38.48 -3.51
C ASP A 326 3.11 37.33 -4.40
N TRP A 327 1.80 37.28 -4.67
CA TRP A 327 1.17 36.20 -5.43
C TRP A 327 0.45 36.70 -6.68
N PHE A 328 0.99 36.38 -7.85
CA PHE A 328 0.32 36.54 -9.14
C PHE A 328 -0.44 35.25 -9.52
N VAL A 329 -1.70 35.38 -9.93
CA VAL A 329 -2.56 34.27 -10.36
C VAL A 329 -3.11 34.56 -11.75
N THR A 330 -2.93 33.65 -12.71
CA THR A 330 -3.54 33.76 -14.03
C THR A 330 -5.03 33.41 -14.00
N SER A 331 -5.83 34.12 -14.79
CA SER A 331 -7.27 33.84 -14.88
C SER A 331 -7.87 34.34 -16.19
N ILE A 332 -9.17 34.11 -16.37
CA ILE A 332 -9.93 34.50 -17.56
C ILE A 332 -10.25 36.01 -17.50
N TYR A 333 -9.85 36.75 -18.53
CA TYR A 333 -10.19 38.15 -18.78
C TYR A 333 -10.92 38.29 -20.11
N ASN A 334 -12.13 38.86 -20.07
CA ASN A 334 -12.88 39.19 -21.28
C ASN A 334 -13.57 40.56 -21.14
N ILE A 335 -13.08 41.55 -21.89
CA ILE A 335 -13.61 42.92 -21.91
C ILE A 335 -15.07 43.02 -22.41
N ASN A 336 -15.56 42.03 -23.17
CA ASN A 336 -16.92 41.96 -23.68
C ASN A 336 -17.90 41.27 -22.71
N SER A 337 -17.40 40.59 -21.66
CA SER A 337 -18.21 39.79 -20.72
C SER A 337 -19.14 40.60 -19.80
N GLY A 338 -19.07 41.93 -19.85
CA GLY A 338 -19.85 42.80 -18.95
C GLY A 338 -19.39 42.78 -17.49
N GLY A 339 -18.18 42.28 -17.22
CA GLY A 339 -17.64 42.14 -15.87
C GLY A 339 -17.93 40.78 -15.22
N GLU A 340 -18.21 39.75 -16.01
CA GLU A 340 -18.32 38.36 -15.55
C GLU A 340 -16.95 37.70 -15.35
N TYR A 341 -15.91 38.20 -16.04
CA TYR A 341 -14.53 37.71 -15.95
C TYR A 341 -13.56 38.87 -15.62
N PHE A 342 -13.00 38.85 -14.40
CA PHE A 342 -12.14 39.95 -13.90
C PHE A 342 -10.67 39.90 -14.37
N GLY A 343 -10.20 38.76 -14.86
CA GLY A 343 -8.82 38.56 -15.29
C GLY A 343 -7.84 38.15 -14.20
N ASN A 344 -6.55 38.11 -14.59
CA ASN A 344 -5.42 37.79 -13.71
C ASN A 344 -5.48 38.61 -12.42
N ARG A 345 -4.92 38.07 -11.33
CA ARG A 345 -4.80 38.75 -10.05
C ARG A 345 -3.34 38.98 -9.67
N LEU A 346 -3.09 40.11 -9.03
CA LEU A 346 -1.87 40.33 -8.24
C LEU A 346 -2.29 40.68 -6.81
N TYR A 347 -2.02 39.74 -5.92
CA TYR A 347 -2.22 39.88 -4.49
C TYR A 347 -0.89 40.34 -3.89
N GLN A 348 -0.78 41.63 -3.56
CA GLN A 348 0.37 42.15 -2.83
C GLN A 348 0.29 41.73 -1.37
N ASN A 349 1.41 41.33 -0.78
CA ASN A 349 1.51 40.99 0.63
C ASN A 349 1.75 42.28 1.45
N ASP A 350 0.82 42.66 2.31
CA ASP A 350 0.99 43.78 3.26
C ASP A 350 1.79 43.35 4.53
N GLY A 351 2.46 42.19 4.44
CA GLY A 351 3.24 41.52 5.49
C GLY A 351 2.42 40.62 6.42
N ASN A 352 3.06 39.60 6.97
CA ASN A 352 2.44 38.55 7.80
C ASN A 352 1.36 37.74 7.03
N GLY A 353 1.52 37.56 5.72
CA GLY A 353 0.60 36.80 4.86
C GLY A 353 -0.79 37.43 4.75
N VAL A 354 -0.86 38.77 4.86
CA VAL A 354 -2.09 39.54 4.74
C VAL A 354 -2.09 40.21 3.37
N PHE A 355 -2.92 39.71 2.46
CA PHE A 355 -2.91 40.18 1.08
C PHE A 355 -3.87 41.35 0.79
N SER A 356 -3.53 42.14 -0.23
CA SER A 356 -4.34 43.16 -0.89
C SER A 356 -4.42 42.92 -2.41
N ASP A 357 -5.63 42.95 -3.00
CA ASP A 357 -5.82 42.88 -4.46
C ASP A 357 -5.44 44.23 -5.09
N ILE A 358 -4.26 44.29 -5.71
CA ILE A 358 -3.73 45.48 -6.40
C ILE A 358 -3.86 45.40 -7.92
N THR A 359 -4.53 44.38 -8.46
CA THR A 359 -4.61 44.05 -9.90
C THR A 359 -4.84 45.26 -10.82
N ASP A 360 -5.86 46.07 -10.52
CA ASP A 360 -6.22 47.27 -11.30
C ASP A 360 -5.17 48.40 -11.18
N GLN A 361 -4.48 48.47 -10.05
CA GLN A 361 -3.44 49.46 -9.73
C GLN A 361 -2.13 49.09 -10.43
N ALA A 362 -1.80 47.80 -10.43
CA ALA A 362 -0.65 47.20 -11.10
C ALA A 362 -0.82 47.12 -12.64
N HIS A 363 -2.03 47.26 -13.17
CA HIS A 363 -2.38 47.15 -14.60
C HIS A 363 -2.21 45.73 -15.20
N VAL A 364 -2.32 44.66 -14.39
CA VAL A 364 -2.06 43.27 -14.83
C VAL A 364 -3.30 42.44 -15.20
N ALA A 365 -4.52 42.98 -15.01
CA ALA A 365 -5.80 42.28 -15.24
C ALA A 365 -5.95 41.62 -16.63
N SER A 366 -5.27 42.15 -17.66
CA SER A 366 -5.52 41.82 -19.07
C SER A 366 -4.94 40.46 -19.52
N GLY A 367 -5.38 39.35 -18.90
CA GLY A 367 -4.93 37.98 -19.19
C GLY A 367 -5.21 37.53 -20.63
N ALA A 368 -6.47 37.57 -21.07
CA ALA A 368 -7.12 36.57 -21.95
C ALA A 368 -7.43 35.29 -21.16
N TRP A 369 -7.21 34.08 -21.68
CA TRP A 369 -7.42 32.85 -20.92
C TRP A 369 -6.05 32.30 -20.52
N GLY A 370 -5.57 32.74 -19.35
CA GLY A 370 -4.20 32.48 -18.88
C GLY A 370 -4.00 31.11 -18.26
N TRP A 371 -2.78 30.57 -18.37
CA TRP A 371 -2.37 29.26 -17.83
C TRP A 371 -1.06 29.39 -17.04
N GLY A 372 0.01 28.67 -17.42
CA GLY A 372 1.32 28.79 -16.78
C GLY A 372 1.85 30.22 -16.75
N ALA A 373 2.66 30.53 -15.74
CA ALA A 373 3.27 31.83 -15.52
C ALA A 373 4.66 31.69 -14.86
N CYS A 374 5.52 32.67 -15.05
CA CYS A 374 6.79 32.79 -14.34
C CYS A 374 7.06 34.25 -13.98
N ALA A 375 7.72 34.48 -12.84
CA ALA A 375 8.22 35.78 -12.43
C ALA A 375 9.75 35.74 -12.37
N LYS A 376 10.41 36.53 -13.21
CA LYS A 376 11.88 36.60 -13.33
C LYS A 376 12.26 38.04 -13.68
N ASP A 377 13.50 38.41 -13.40
CA ASP A 377 14.09 39.70 -13.80
C ASP A 377 14.72 39.50 -15.19
N PHE A 378 13.98 39.86 -16.25
CA PHE A 378 14.40 39.59 -17.63
C PHE A 378 15.28 40.69 -18.25
N ASP A 379 15.36 41.87 -17.62
CA ASP A 379 16.14 43.01 -18.12
C ASP A 379 17.31 43.44 -17.21
N HIS A 380 17.50 42.71 -16.12
CA HIS A 380 18.49 42.84 -15.05
C HIS A 380 18.41 44.14 -14.25
N ASP A 381 17.26 44.83 -14.19
CA ASP A 381 17.13 46.07 -13.41
C ASP A 381 16.91 45.86 -11.89
N GLY A 382 16.67 44.62 -11.47
CA GLY A 382 16.54 44.18 -10.08
C GLY A 382 15.11 43.93 -9.61
N PHE A 383 14.11 44.11 -10.48
CA PHE A 383 12.70 43.89 -10.17
C PHE A 383 12.13 42.74 -11.02
N LEU A 384 11.11 42.05 -10.50
CA LEU A 384 10.51 40.93 -11.23
C LEU A 384 9.50 41.44 -12.27
N ASP A 385 9.66 40.98 -13.51
CA ASP A 385 8.63 40.98 -14.55
C ASP A 385 7.82 39.69 -14.50
N ILE A 386 6.65 39.68 -15.15
CA ILE A 386 5.75 38.52 -15.18
C ILE A 386 5.47 38.11 -16.63
N PHE A 387 5.86 36.88 -17.00
CA PHE A 387 5.43 36.25 -18.25
C PHE A 387 4.33 35.20 -17.97
N HIS A 388 3.33 35.11 -18.83
CA HIS A 388 2.35 34.02 -18.79
C HIS A 388 1.80 33.67 -20.18
N VAL A 389 1.47 32.39 -20.38
CA VAL A 389 0.88 31.89 -21.63
C VAL A 389 -0.64 31.98 -21.61
N ASN A 390 -1.25 31.81 -22.78
CA ASN A 390 -2.68 31.90 -23.01
C ASN A 390 -3.16 30.82 -23.98
N GLY A 391 -4.47 30.60 -24.00
CA GLY A 391 -5.15 29.91 -25.10
C GLY A 391 -6.26 28.98 -24.62
N TRP A 392 -7.42 29.05 -25.29
CA TRP A 392 -8.50 28.09 -25.13
C TRP A 392 -9.22 27.83 -26.45
N ARG A 393 -9.82 26.66 -26.60
CA ARG A 393 -10.51 26.19 -27.81
C ARG A 393 -11.75 27.02 -28.21
N ASP A 394 -12.22 27.92 -27.35
CA ASP A 394 -13.28 28.87 -27.73
C ASP A 394 -12.77 29.89 -28.77
N PRO A 395 -13.53 30.21 -29.84
CA PRO A 395 -13.11 31.15 -30.88
C PRO A 395 -12.72 32.57 -30.42
N GLU A 396 -13.15 33.02 -29.23
CA GLU A 396 -12.72 34.30 -28.64
C GLU A 396 -11.27 34.24 -28.09
N PHE A 397 -10.80 33.05 -27.72
CA PHE A 397 -9.51 32.82 -27.03
C PHE A 397 -8.50 31.99 -27.85
N LEU A 398 -8.93 31.33 -28.93
CA LEU A 398 -8.13 30.41 -29.76
C LEU A 398 -6.82 31.02 -30.31
N HIS A 399 -6.76 32.34 -30.48
CA HIS A 399 -5.59 33.06 -31.00
C HIS A 399 -5.18 34.26 -30.13
N THR A 400 -5.50 34.22 -28.82
CA THR A 400 -5.04 35.26 -27.90
C THR A 400 -3.59 35.05 -27.55
N SER A 401 -2.75 36.05 -27.80
CA SER A 401 -1.31 35.92 -27.53
C SER A 401 -1.00 35.82 -26.03
N SER A 402 0.16 35.28 -25.67
CA SER A 402 0.77 35.36 -24.34
C SER A 402 0.91 36.80 -23.81
N ARG A 403 1.22 36.94 -22.52
CA ARG A 403 1.50 38.22 -21.87
C ARG A 403 2.89 38.26 -21.28
N PHE A 404 3.49 39.44 -21.39
CA PHE A 404 4.69 39.83 -20.68
C PHE A 404 4.41 41.18 -20.07
N PHE A 405 4.35 41.23 -18.75
CA PHE A 405 4.12 42.42 -17.94
C PHE A 405 5.47 42.88 -17.42
N TRP A 406 6.03 43.89 -18.07
CA TRP A 406 7.30 44.52 -17.68
C TRP A 406 7.07 45.52 -16.55
N ASN A 407 7.88 45.44 -15.50
CA ASN A 407 7.79 46.23 -14.28
C ASN A 407 8.28 47.66 -14.53
N ARG A 408 7.52 48.67 -14.07
CA ARG A 408 7.88 50.08 -14.25
C ARG A 408 8.54 50.71 -13.03
N LEU A 409 8.85 49.90 -12.01
CA LEU A 409 9.56 50.32 -10.80
C LEU A 409 8.81 51.35 -9.94
N ASP A 410 7.50 51.45 -10.16
CA ASP A 410 6.57 52.32 -9.45
C ASP A 410 5.33 51.57 -8.93
N GLY A 411 5.45 50.25 -8.77
CA GLY A 411 4.36 49.34 -8.37
C GLY A 411 3.38 49.01 -9.52
N THR A 412 3.75 49.30 -10.77
CA THR A 412 2.86 49.11 -11.92
C THR A 412 3.57 48.52 -13.12
N PHE A 413 2.83 47.79 -13.95
CA PHE A 413 3.37 47.06 -15.09
C PHE A 413 2.95 47.65 -16.44
N ARG A 414 3.61 47.19 -17.50
CA ARG A 414 3.22 47.42 -18.89
C ARG A 414 3.29 46.12 -19.70
N GLN A 415 2.19 45.80 -20.37
CA GLN A 415 2.16 44.68 -21.30
C GLN A 415 3.05 44.98 -22.53
N LEU A 416 4.01 44.09 -22.82
CA LEU A 416 5.01 44.27 -23.89
C LEU A 416 5.31 43.03 -24.75
N ALA A 417 4.59 41.91 -24.62
CA ALA A 417 4.96 40.64 -25.30
C ALA A 417 5.27 40.79 -26.80
N ARG A 418 4.40 41.50 -27.55
CA ARG A 418 4.61 41.78 -28.99
C ARG A 418 5.78 42.71 -29.28
N HIS A 419 6.10 43.60 -28.35
CA HIS A 419 7.19 44.55 -28.52
C HIS A 419 8.54 43.85 -28.46
N VAL A 420 8.68 42.87 -27.56
CA VAL A 420 9.94 42.15 -27.30
C VAL A 420 10.06 40.82 -28.06
N GLY A 421 8.97 40.32 -28.66
CA GLY A 421 8.99 39.17 -29.59
C GLY A 421 8.38 37.86 -29.08
N ILE A 422 7.73 37.89 -27.92
CA ILE A 422 7.18 36.70 -27.21
C ILE A 422 5.64 36.68 -27.19
N ASP A 423 4.97 37.26 -28.20
CA ASP A 423 3.51 37.18 -28.34
C ASP A 423 3.02 35.88 -29.00
N ASP A 424 3.47 34.73 -28.47
CA ASP A 424 3.03 33.40 -28.92
C ASP A 424 1.50 33.26 -28.87
N THR A 425 0.91 32.53 -29.83
CA THR A 425 -0.55 32.36 -29.98
C THR A 425 -0.98 30.89 -30.03
N GLY A 426 -0.12 29.98 -29.58
CA GLY A 426 -0.45 28.56 -29.39
C GLY A 426 -1.44 28.32 -28.25
N GLN A 427 -1.70 27.07 -27.93
CA GLN A 427 -2.52 26.67 -26.78
C GLN A 427 -1.63 26.40 -25.57
N GLY A 428 -1.00 27.45 -25.03
CA GLY A 428 0.04 27.32 -24.01
C GLY A 428 -0.48 26.75 -22.69
N ARG A 429 0.33 25.88 -22.08
CA ARG A 429 0.07 25.22 -20.79
C ARG A 429 1.25 25.42 -19.86
N GLY A 430 2.27 24.58 -19.98
CA GLY A 430 3.51 24.65 -19.21
C GLY A 430 4.50 25.73 -19.69
N ILE A 431 5.33 26.20 -18.76
CA ILE A 431 6.42 27.17 -19.00
C ILE A 431 7.61 26.80 -18.12
N ALA A 432 8.82 26.88 -18.68
CA ALA A 432 10.07 26.99 -17.93
C ALA A 432 10.79 28.32 -18.28
N CYS A 433 11.27 29.05 -17.28
CA CYS A 433 12.01 30.31 -17.44
C CYS A 433 13.38 30.21 -16.77
N PHE A 434 14.44 30.08 -17.57
CA PHE A 434 15.81 29.71 -17.14
C PHE A 434 16.88 30.26 -18.10
N ASP A 435 18.14 30.27 -17.68
CA ASP A 435 19.30 30.72 -18.47
C ASP A 435 19.89 29.49 -19.19
N ALA A 436 19.61 29.31 -20.49
CA ALA A 436 19.84 28.04 -21.19
C ALA A 436 21.22 27.92 -21.87
N ASP A 437 21.91 29.02 -22.14
CA ASP A 437 23.29 29.01 -22.66
C ASP A 437 24.35 29.59 -21.69
N ARG A 438 23.92 29.83 -20.44
CA ARG A 438 24.74 30.29 -19.30
C ARG A 438 25.41 31.64 -19.53
N ASP A 439 24.88 32.45 -20.45
CA ASP A 439 25.35 33.81 -20.68
C ASP A 439 24.79 34.79 -19.62
N GLY A 440 23.64 34.42 -19.02
CA GLY A 440 23.06 35.07 -17.86
C GLY A 440 21.73 35.74 -18.08
N ASP A 441 21.23 35.86 -19.31
CA ASP A 441 19.87 36.34 -19.54
C ASP A 441 18.83 35.20 -19.48
N ILE A 442 17.59 35.52 -19.13
CA ILE A 442 16.55 34.51 -18.88
C ILE A 442 15.77 34.21 -20.17
N ASP A 443 15.86 32.96 -20.61
CA ASP A 443 15.11 32.38 -21.73
C ASP A 443 13.72 31.89 -21.31
N ILE A 444 12.89 31.59 -22.30
CA ILE A 444 11.53 31.07 -22.10
C ILE A 444 11.29 29.87 -23.02
N LEU A 445 10.95 28.72 -22.42
CA LEU A 445 10.31 27.61 -23.11
C LEU A 445 8.81 27.61 -22.84
N VAL A 446 8.01 27.54 -23.90
CA VAL A 446 6.55 27.34 -23.84
C VAL A 446 6.21 25.95 -24.35
N VAL A 447 5.38 25.22 -23.58
CA VAL A 447 4.77 23.95 -24.01
C VAL A 447 3.29 24.17 -24.31
N ASN A 448 2.88 23.81 -25.52
CA ASN A 448 1.54 24.01 -26.07
C ASN A 448 0.78 22.69 -26.20
N ALA A 449 -0.51 22.67 -25.86
CA ALA A 449 -1.44 21.60 -26.21
C ALA A 449 -1.88 21.67 -27.71
N SER A 450 -0.97 22.07 -28.60
CA SER A 450 -1.20 22.30 -30.03
C SER A 450 0.12 22.48 -30.77
N GLU A 451 0.17 22.16 -32.07
CA GLU A 451 1.35 22.46 -32.90
C GLU A 451 1.56 23.97 -33.13
N PRO A 452 2.79 24.51 -33.03
CA PRO A 452 4.03 23.83 -32.61
C PRO A 452 4.03 23.53 -31.10
N HIS A 453 4.29 22.25 -30.75
CA HIS A 453 4.20 21.76 -29.37
C HIS A 453 5.15 22.48 -28.40
N MET A 454 6.40 22.68 -28.81
CA MET A 454 7.39 23.44 -28.04
C MET A 454 7.77 24.71 -28.79
N VAL A 455 7.93 25.82 -28.05
CA VAL A 455 8.42 27.08 -28.60
C VAL A 455 9.48 27.66 -27.66
N PHE A 456 10.72 27.74 -28.15
CA PHE A 456 11.84 28.28 -27.40
C PHE A 456 12.15 29.71 -27.85
N TYR A 457 12.15 30.62 -26.88
CA TYR A 457 12.52 32.02 -27.03
C TYR A 457 13.80 32.25 -26.26
N ARG A 458 14.92 32.38 -26.98
CA ARG A 458 16.15 32.84 -26.34
C ARG A 458 16.09 34.35 -26.16
N ASN A 459 16.51 34.83 -25.01
CA ASN A 459 16.77 36.24 -24.81
C ASN A 459 18.05 36.59 -25.62
N ASP A 460 18.08 37.78 -26.22
CA ASP A 460 19.17 38.23 -27.11
C ASP A 460 19.49 39.70 -26.79
N SER A 461 19.28 40.07 -25.53
CA SER A 461 19.13 41.47 -25.13
C SER A 461 20.46 42.14 -24.85
N VAL A 462 20.66 43.30 -25.46
CA VAL A 462 21.96 43.97 -25.41
C VAL A 462 22.05 44.96 -24.25
N GLY A 463 22.99 44.68 -23.33
CA GLY A 463 23.36 45.59 -22.26
C GLY A 463 22.43 45.57 -21.03
N LEU A 464 21.77 44.43 -20.77
CA LEU A 464 20.91 44.22 -19.60
C LEU A 464 21.56 44.68 -18.30
N GLY A 465 22.80 44.27 -18.02
CA GLY A 465 23.52 44.66 -16.82
C GLY A 465 24.44 43.56 -16.35
N ASN A 466 24.60 43.48 -15.04
CA ASN A 466 25.24 42.38 -14.35
C ASN A 466 24.19 41.46 -13.71
N TYR A 467 24.52 40.20 -13.46
CA TYR A 467 23.62 39.20 -12.88
C TYR A 467 24.34 38.28 -11.89
N LEU A 468 23.55 37.50 -11.14
CA LEU A 468 23.97 36.28 -10.45
C LEU A 468 22.88 35.22 -10.54
N THR A 469 23.29 33.99 -10.84
CA THR A 469 22.46 32.79 -10.63
C THR A 469 23.04 32.02 -9.45
N ILE A 470 22.21 31.57 -8.50
CA ILE A 470 22.65 30.87 -7.29
C ILE A 470 22.04 29.47 -7.26
N LYS A 471 22.91 28.46 -7.16
CA LYS A 471 22.59 27.07 -6.81
C LYS A 471 22.97 26.85 -5.34
N LEU A 472 22.20 26.05 -4.60
CA LEU A 472 22.49 25.71 -3.21
C LEU A 472 22.89 24.24 -3.08
N ARG A 473 23.71 23.92 -2.07
CA ARG A 473 24.03 22.54 -1.67
C ARG A 473 23.91 22.37 -0.15
N GLY A 474 22.83 21.75 0.30
CA GLY A 474 22.51 21.41 1.68
C GLY A 474 23.42 20.32 2.26
N SER A 475 23.65 20.37 3.57
CA SER A 475 24.51 19.43 4.30
C SER A 475 23.79 18.22 4.90
N GLY A 476 22.46 18.26 4.98
CA GLY A 476 21.59 17.14 5.35
C GLY A 476 20.95 16.46 4.13
N VAL A 477 19.78 15.87 4.33
CA VAL A 477 18.99 15.14 3.31
C VAL A 477 18.28 16.05 2.29
N ASN A 478 17.90 17.28 2.65
CA ASN A 478 17.49 18.32 1.68
C ASN A 478 18.74 18.87 0.94
N THR A 479 19.33 18.09 0.02
CA THR A 479 20.65 18.42 -0.53
C THR A 479 20.66 19.60 -1.49
N TYR A 480 19.52 19.97 -2.06
CA TYR A 480 19.39 21.15 -2.91
C TYR A 480 19.01 22.42 -2.13
N GLY A 481 18.71 22.32 -0.82
CA GLY A 481 18.31 23.48 -0.01
C GLY A 481 16.94 24.05 -0.41
N VAL A 482 16.01 23.18 -0.81
CA VAL A 482 14.61 23.51 -1.12
C VAL A 482 13.97 24.23 0.08
N GLY A 483 13.28 25.33 -0.18
CA GLY A 483 12.68 26.21 0.83
C GLY A 483 13.60 27.31 1.38
N ALA A 484 14.90 27.30 1.07
CA ALA A 484 15.84 28.32 1.54
C ALA A 484 15.56 29.70 0.90
N ILE A 485 15.77 30.77 1.69
CA ILE A 485 15.60 32.15 1.25
C ILE A 485 16.97 32.79 0.97
N VAL A 486 17.18 33.24 -0.27
CA VAL A 486 18.38 33.91 -0.72
C VAL A 486 18.11 35.41 -0.81
N LYS A 487 18.91 36.21 -0.10
CA LYS A 487 18.81 37.67 -0.03
C LYS A 487 20.09 38.28 -0.61
N ILE A 488 19.96 39.10 -1.66
CA ILE A 488 21.07 39.83 -2.27
C ILE A 488 20.92 41.32 -2.01
N THR A 489 21.94 41.95 -1.44
CA THR A 489 22.00 43.40 -1.23
C THR A 489 23.07 44.05 -2.09
N THR A 490 22.69 45.09 -2.83
CA THR A 490 23.58 45.91 -3.66
C THR A 490 23.52 47.37 -3.21
N GLU A 491 24.09 48.30 -3.99
CA GLU A 491 23.89 49.74 -3.74
C GLU A 491 22.54 50.29 -4.21
N PHE A 492 21.72 49.46 -4.88
CA PHE A 492 20.38 49.82 -5.37
C PHE A 492 19.24 49.37 -4.45
N GLY A 493 19.45 48.32 -3.65
CA GLY A 493 18.45 47.77 -2.75
C GLY A 493 18.81 46.35 -2.29
N THR A 494 17.83 45.69 -1.67
CA THR A 494 17.86 44.25 -1.36
C THR A 494 16.79 43.57 -2.20
N GLN A 495 17.11 42.41 -2.76
CA GLN A 495 16.17 41.51 -3.44
C GLN A 495 16.10 40.20 -2.65
N ILE A 496 14.94 39.54 -2.63
CA ILE A 496 14.77 38.21 -2.03
C ILE A 496 14.23 37.21 -3.06
N ARG A 497 14.66 35.95 -2.99
CA ARG A 497 14.12 34.82 -3.76
C ARG A 497 14.09 33.59 -2.86
N GLN A 498 13.07 32.74 -3.00
CA GLN A 498 13.06 31.41 -2.40
C GLN A 498 13.53 30.38 -3.43
N LEU A 499 14.27 29.36 -3.00
CA LEU A 499 14.62 28.22 -3.83
C LEU A 499 13.55 27.12 -3.71
N GLY A 500 13.09 26.54 -4.83
CA GLY A 500 12.08 25.49 -4.84
C GLY A 500 10.69 25.94 -4.34
N GLY A 501 9.74 25.00 -4.25
CA GLY A 501 8.33 25.28 -3.90
C GLY A 501 7.56 26.16 -4.91
N SER A 502 8.16 26.48 -6.07
CA SER A 502 7.74 27.53 -7.00
C SER A 502 7.30 27.01 -8.37
N ASN A 503 6.17 26.32 -8.37
CA ASN A 503 5.61 25.70 -9.55
C ASN A 503 4.51 26.53 -10.21
N ASN A 504 4.38 26.32 -11.52
CA ASN A 504 3.33 26.91 -12.32
C ASN A 504 2.47 25.80 -12.94
N PHE A 505 1.46 26.19 -13.74
CA PHE A 505 0.49 25.25 -14.28
C PHE A 505 1.19 24.12 -15.06
N VAL A 506 1.07 22.90 -14.55
CA VAL A 506 1.72 21.67 -15.06
C VAL A 506 3.24 21.77 -15.28
N SER A 507 3.95 22.63 -14.55
CA SER A 507 5.39 22.88 -14.79
C SER A 507 6.21 23.24 -13.55
N HIS A 508 7.46 22.75 -13.54
CA HIS A 508 8.47 22.93 -12.51
C HIS A 508 9.68 23.71 -13.05
N ASN A 509 10.09 24.78 -12.33
CA ASN A 509 11.27 25.58 -12.66
C ASN A 509 12.55 24.96 -12.07
N PRO A 510 13.76 25.25 -12.59
CA PRO A 510 14.98 24.64 -12.07
C PRO A 510 15.29 25.09 -10.63
N LEU A 511 16.02 24.24 -9.90
CA LEU A 511 16.49 24.48 -8.54
C LEU A 511 17.68 25.46 -8.51
N GLU A 512 17.46 26.65 -9.08
CA GLU A 512 18.36 27.80 -9.04
C GLU A 512 17.58 29.13 -9.02
N VAL A 513 18.13 30.14 -8.35
CA VAL A 513 17.52 31.49 -8.26
C VAL A 513 18.38 32.53 -8.97
N HIS A 514 17.73 33.38 -9.77
CA HIS A 514 18.36 34.42 -10.56
C HIS A 514 18.11 35.83 -9.99
N PHE A 515 19.13 36.68 -10.07
CA PHE A 515 19.12 38.07 -9.63
C PHE A 515 19.81 38.97 -10.67
N GLY A 516 19.07 39.90 -11.26
CA GLY A 516 19.65 41.03 -11.98
C GLY A 516 20.21 42.07 -10.99
N LEU A 517 21.39 42.59 -11.27
CA LEU A 517 22.12 43.50 -10.38
C LEU A 517 22.27 44.92 -10.96
N GLY A 518 21.61 45.21 -12.08
CA GLY A 518 21.75 46.44 -12.83
C GLY A 518 23.21 46.70 -13.18
N THR A 519 23.76 47.84 -12.72
CA THR A 519 25.18 48.16 -12.91
C THR A 519 26.09 47.79 -11.73
N ALA A 520 25.59 47.06 -10.72
CA ALA A 520 26.39 46.74 -9.53
C ALA A 520 27.43 45.65 -9.83
N ASP A 521 28.68 45.88 -9.45
CA ASP A 521 29.82 44.97 -9.65
C ASP A 521 30.17 44.14 -8.40
N ARG A 522 29.29 44.20 -7.39
CA ARG A 522 29.46 43.62 -6.06
C ARG A 522 28.10 43.40 -5.40
N ALA A 523 28.02 42.38 -4.56
CA ALA A 523 26.83 42.00 -3.82
C ALA A 523 27.21 41.46 -2.43
N ASP A 524 26.41 41.79 -1.43
CA ASP A 524 26.38 41.10 -0.15
C ASP A 524 25.28 40.03 -0.23
N ILE A 525 25.65 38.76 -0.03
CA ILE A 525 24.75 37.59 -0.12
C ILE A 525 24.49 37.06 1.28
N ARG A 526 23.22 36.77 1.58
CA ARG A 526 22.76 36.04 2.76
C ARG A 526 21.83 34.91 2.32
N VAL A 527 22.16 33.68 2.68
CA VAL A 527 21.30 32.50 2.52
C VAL A 527 20.79 32.12 3.90
N GLU A 528 19.47 32.06 4.04
CA GLU A 528 18.76 31.53 5.19
C GLU A 528 18.26 30.14 4.80
N TRP A 529 18.86 29.10 5.38
CA TRP A 529 18.56 27.71 5.05
C TRP A 529 17.27 27.26 5.73
N PHE A 530 16.56 26.33 5.09
CA PHE A 530 15.38 25.69 5.64
C PHE A 530 15.81 24.38 6.30
N ASP A 531 16.16 24.46 7.58
CA ASP A 531 16.61 23.34 8.42
C ASP A 531 16.23 23.56 9.89
N GLU A 532 16.19 22.50 10.70
CA GLU A 532 15.85 22.53 12.14
C GLU A 532 16.70 23.50 12.99
N ASN A 533 17.84 23.97 12.46
CA ASN A 533 18.78 24.86 13.12
C ASN A 533 18.75 26.32 12.62
N GLU A 534 17.88 26.66 11.67
CA GLU A 534 17.78 27.97 11.00
C GLU A 534 19.17 28.50 10.57
N THR A 535 19.96 27.67 9.90
CA THR A 535 21.35 28.00 9.58
C THR A 535 21.45 29.13 8.56
N VAL A 536 22.52 29.92 8.65
CA VAL A 536 22.71 31.11 7.80
C VAL A 536 24.13 31.17 7.25
N THR A 537 24.24 31.46 5.95
CA THR A 537 25.50 31.74 5.26
C THR A 537 25.54 33.20 4.80
N GLU A 538 26.56 33.97 5.20
CA GLU A 538 26.74 35.37 4.77
C GLU A 538 28.16 35.63 4.22
N PHE A 539 28.25 36.29 3.05
CA PHE A 539 29.52 36.78 2.50
C PHE A 539 29.32 37.84 1.40
N SER A 540 30.34 38.67 1.19
CA SER A 540 30.40 39.61 0.07
C SER A 540 31.15 39.02 -1.12
N ILE A 541 30.68 39.26 -2.34
CA ILE A 541 31.43 38.96 -3.58
C ILE A 541 31.91 40.23 -4.29
N LEU A 542 32.99 40.09 -5.06
CA LEU A 542 33.60 41.15 -5.87
C LEU A 542 33.65 40.79 -7.38
N GLU A 543 32.93 39.74 -7.76
CA GLU A 543 32.85 39.21 -9.11
C GLU A 543 31.41 38.75 -9.36
N VAL A 544 30.76 39.39 -10.32
CA VAL A 544 29.38 39.11 -10.78
C VAL A 544 29.43 38.44 -12.17
N ASN A 545 28.26 38.13 -12.75
CA ASN A 545 28.07 37.51 -14.06
C ASN A 545 28.58 36.07 -14.11
N LYS A 546 27.95 35.23 -13.27
CA LYS A 546 28.23 33.80 -13.13
C LYS A 546 27.12 33.09 -12.37
N VAL A 547 27.06 31.77 -12.57
CA VAL A 547 26.47 30.83 -11.61
C VAL A 547 27.38 30.72 -10.38
N LEU A 548 26.78 30.66 -9.19
CA LEU A 548 27.48 30.51 -7.91
C LEU A 548 26.81 29.42 -7.06
N THR A 549 27.50 28.30 -6.89
CA THR A 549 27.11 27.25 -5.94
C THR A 549 27.50 27.66 -4.51
N ILE A 550 26.53 27.66 -3.59
CA ILE A 550 26.74 27.98 -2.17
C ILE A 550 26.44 26.75 -1.33
N ASN A 551 27.43 26.28 -0.59
CA ASN A 551 27.29 25.11 0.29
C ASN A 551 26.83 25.53 1.69
N GLN A 552 25.96 24.74 2.31
CA GLN A 552 25.54 24.90 3.71
C GLN A 552 26.74 24.68 4.67
N PRO A 553 26.81 25.37 5.82
CA PRO A 553 27.87 25.15 6.79
C PRO A 553 27.89 23.71 7.29
N GLY A 554 28.95 22.96 6.95
CA GLY A 554 29.10 21.54 7.30
C GLY A 554 29.06 20.58 6.11
N PHE A 555 28.74 21.06 4.90
CA PHE A 555 28.72 20.26 3.68
C PHE A 555 30.04 19.48 3.44
N SER A 556 29.93 18.17 3.24
CA SER A 556 30.99 17.31 2.70
C SER A 556 30.62 16.80 1.30
N GLY A 557 31.64 16.54 0.48
CA GLY A 557 31.49 16.18 -0.93
C GLY A 557 31.25 14.70 -1.23
N LEU A 558 31.22 13.81 -0.22
CA LEU A 558 30.93 12.38 -0.40
C LEU A 558 29.74 11.98 0.47
N ARG A 559 28.91 11.07 -0.05
CA ARG A 559 27.65 10.64 0.56
C ARG A 559 27.65 9.17 0.94
N LEU A 560 27.12 8.87 2.12
CA LEU A 560 26.64 7.56 2.50
C LEU A 560 25.10 7.58 2.52
N SER A 561 24.46 6.71 1.74
CA SER A 561 23.04 6.36 1.90
C SER A 561 22.92 5.09 2.76
N VAL A 562 22.07 5.07 3.77
CA VAL A 562 21.79 3.87 4.59
C VAL A 562 20.32 3.50 4.42
N ARG A 563 20.05 2.38 3.76
CA ARG A 563 18.69 1.85 3.53
C ARG A 563 18.31 0.90 4.68
N PHE A 564 17.15 1.16 5.30
CA PHE A 564 16.60 0.45 6.46
C PHE A 564 17.49 0.53 7.72
N GLY A 565 18.08 1.71 7.98
CA GLY A 565 18.84 2.00 9.19
C GLY A 565 19.42 3.43 9.22
N ASP A 566 19.91 3.83 10.39
CA ASP A 566 20.53 5.12 10.67
C ASP A 566 21.99 5.18 10.21
N GLY A 567 22.47 6.40 9.93
CA GLY A 567 23.88 6.71 9.70
C GLY A 567 24.20 7.20 8.29
N ASP A 568 23.18 7.57 7.54
CA ASP A 568 23.20 8.32 6.29
C ASP A 568 23.94 9.68 6.43
N GLY A 569 24.08 10.37 5.30
CA GLY A 569 24.57 11.75 5.23
C GLY A 569 25.95 11.91 4.59
N ARG A 570 26.57 13.07 4.81
CA ARG A 570 27.76 13.51 4.07
C ARG A 570 29.04 13.43 4.93
N TYR A 571 30.05 12.72 4.42
CA TYR A 571 31.23 12.30 5.18
C TYR A 571 32.55 12.56 4.42
N ASP A 572 33.69 12.60 5.13
CA ASP A 572 35.02 12.66 4.51
C ASP A 572 35.51 11.25 4.11
N ALA A 573 36.32 11.12 3.04
CA ALA A 573 36.90 9.83 2.65
C ALA A 573 37.78 9.24 3.77
N GLY A 574 37.53 7.97 4.14
CA GLY A 574 38.17 7.28 5.27
C GLY A 574 37.61 7.67 6.64
N GLN A 575 36.54 8.47 6.70
CA GLN A 575 35.78 8.67 7.94
C GLN A 575 35.12 7.36 8.37
N GLN A 576 35.10 7.13 9.68
CA GLN A 576 34.40 6.01 10.30
C GLN A 576 33.02 6.52 10.74
N VAL A 577 31.97 5.97 10.13
CA VAL A 577 30.56 6.29 10.39
C VAL A 577 29.97 5.16 11.22
N ALA A 578 29.22 5.48 12.27
CA ALA A 578 28.42 4.49 12.97
C ALA A 578 27.10 4.32 12.22
N ILE A 579 26.77 3.09 11.85
CA ILE A 579 25.49 2.75 11.21
C ILE A 579 24.73 1.78 12.11
N GLU A 580 23.41 1.92 12.18
CA GLU A 580 22.54 1.10 13.03
C GLU A 580 21.29 0.68 12.26
N ALA A 581 21.03 -0.61 12.17
CA ALA A 581 19.87 -1.15 11.46
C ALA A 581 18.59 -0.84 12.25
N GLU A 582 17.51 -0.56 11.53
CA GLU A 582 16.17 -0.36 12.10
C GLU A 582 15.73 -1.55 13.00
N GLU A 583 14.85 -1.27 13.96
CA GLU A 583 14.28 -2.33 14.80
C GLU A 583 13.42 -3.27 13.93
N PRO A 584 13.73 -4.59 13.86
CA PRO A 584 13.00 -5.49 12.99
C PRO A 584 11.54 -5.64 13.43
N LYS A 585 10.64 -5.76 12.45
CA LYS A 585 9.23 -6.13 12.65
C LYS A 585 9.12 -7.47 13.40
N GLU A 586 7.99 -7.69 14.07
CA GLU A 586 7.72 -8.96 14.73
C GLU A 586 7.83 -10.14 13.75
N GLY A 587 8.46 -11.23 14.17
CA GLY A 587 8.79 -12.38 13.31
C GLY A 587 10.00 -12.18 12.37
N TYR A 588 10.61 -11.00 12.31
CA TYR A 588 11.82 -10.74 11.51
C TYR A 588 13.07 -10.55 12.37
N TYR A 589 14.23 -10.77 11.76
CA TYR A 589 15.54 -10.57 12.38
C TYR A 589 16.51 -9.91 11.41
N PHE A 590 17.22 -8.87 11.85
CA PHE A 590 18.36 -8.31 11.10
C PHE A 590 19.35 -9.43 10.75
N SER A 591 19.73 -9.52 9.47
CA SER A 591 20.65 -10.54 8.96
C SER A 591 22.04 -10.00 8.71
N HIS A 592 22.18 -9.02 7.83
CA HIS A 592 23.47 -8.49 7.42
C HIS A 592 23.37 -7.16 6.67
N TRP A 593 24.51 -6.47 6.58
CA TRP A 593 24.71 -5.32 5.72
C TRP A 593 25.27 -5.73 4.34
N THR A 594 24.75 -5.15 3.26
CA THR A 594 25.40 -5.11 1.94
C THR A 594 25.84 -3.69 1.59
N VAL A 595 26.88 -3.53 0.76
CA VAL A 595 27.41 -2.21 0.38
C VAL A 595 27.76 -2.12 -1.10
N THR A 596 27.53 -0.96 -1.73
CA THR A 596 28.03 -0.65 -3.09
C THR A 596 29.46 -0.10 -3.08
N GLY A 597 29.87 0.54 -1.97
CA GLY A 597 31.23 1.04 -1.75
C GLY A 597 31.63 1.01 -0.28
N GLY A 598 32.91 1.22 0.02
CA GLY A 598 33.44 1.27 1.39
C GLY A 598 33.58 -0.11 2.04
N THR A 599 33.65 -0.14 3.37
CA THR A 599 33.69 -1.41 4.14
C THR A 599 32.98 -1.30 5.49
N VAL A 600 32.11 -2.26 5.79
CA VAL A 600 31.54 -2.46 7.13
C VAL A 600 32.47 -3.33 7.99
N SER A 601 32.70 -2.92 9.24
CA SER A 601 33.63 -3.57 10.17
C SER A 601 33.18 -4.96 10.64
N ASP A 602 31.88 -5.11 10.89
CA ASP A 602 31.20 -6.39 11.10
C ASP A 602 29.86 -6.32 10.38
N LYS A 603 29.72 -7.06 9.26
CA LYS A 603 28.49 -7.04 8.45
C LYS A 603 27.32 -7.76 9.11
N TYR A 604 27.52 -8.51 10.19
CA TYR A 604 26.49 -9.27 10.89
C TYR A 604 26.09 -8.63 12.25
N ALA A 605 26.60 -7.44 12.56
CA ALA A 605 26.18 -6.66 13.72
C ALA A 605 25.19 -5.57 13.28
N SER A 606 24.02 -5.51 13.93
CA SER A 606 22.99 -4.51 13.63
C SER A 606 23.48 -3.08 13.89
N SER A 607 24.32 -2.86 14.90
CA SER A 607 25.05 -1.60 15.12
C SER A 607 26.54 -1.85 14.88
N THR A 608 27.14 -1.11 13.94
CA THR A 608 28.48 -1.39 13.40
C THR A 608 29.16 -0.12 12.85
N MET A 609 30.40 -0.24 12.38
CA MET A 609 31.18 0.90 11.84
C MET A 609 31.44 0.70 10.34
N PHE A 610 31.06 1.70 9.54
CA PHE A 610 31.34 1.80 8.11
C PHE A 610 32.54 2.74 7.85
N GLU A 611 33.46 2.34 6.98
CA GLU A 611 34.54 3.20 6.49
C GLU A 611 34.19 3.79 5.13
N MET A 612 34.05 5.12 5.10
CA MET A 612 33.65 5.89 3.93
C MET A 612 34.68 5.74 2.78
N PRO A 613 34.27 5.33 1.56
CA PRO A 613 35.19 5.26 0.42
C PRO A 613 35.55 6.64 -0.13
N SER A 614 36.25 6.68 -1.27
CA SER A 614 36.54 7.91 -2.02
C SER A 614 35.52 8.20 -3.15
N SER A 615 34.29 7.71 -2.98
CA SER A 615 33.13 7.81 -3.86
C SER A 615 31.88 7.95 -2.99
N VAL A 616 30.70 8.09 -3.60
CA VAL A 616 29.44 7.79 -2.90
C VAL A 616 29.40 6.30 -2.51
N ALA A 617 28.52 5.95 -1.58
CA ALA A 617 28.26 4.57 -1.19
C ALA A 617 26.85 4.41 -0.62
N THR A 618 26.21 3.29 -0.95
CA THR A 618 24.95 2.86 -0.35
C THR A 618 25.20 1.62 0.49
N VAL A 619 24.57 1.58 1.66
CA VAL A 619 24.64 0.47 2.62
C VAL A 619 23.21 0.06 2.94
N THR A 620 22.90 -1.23 2.90
CA THR A 620 21.51 -1.73 3.06
C THR A 620 21.47 -2.77 4.17
N ALA A 621 20.58 -2.59 5.16
CA ALA A 621 20.26 -3.63 6.13
C ALA A 621 19.30 -4.64 5.52
N HIS A 622 19.61 -5.93 5.66
CA HIS A 622 18.75 -7.03 5.27
C HIS A 622 18.13 -7.69 6.50
N TYR A 623 16.94 -8.26 6.32
CA TYR A 623 16.17 -8.92 7.36
C TYR A 623 15.69 -10.28 6.86
N LEU A 624 15.59 -11.26 7.75
CA LEU A 624 15.10 -12.60 7.44
C LEU A 624 13.89 -12.96 8.34
N PRO A 625 12.85 -13.62 7.79
CA PRO A 625 11.71 -14.07 8.57
C PRO A 625 12.03 -15.32 9.42
N GLY A 626 11.28 -15.47 10.51
CA GLY A 626 11.08 -16.70 11.28
C GLY A 626 12.20 -17.10 12.22
N VAL A 627 13.46 -17.17 11.75
CA VAL A 627 14.59 -17.66 12.56
C VAL A 627 15.82 -16.74 12.49
N PRO A 628 16.42 -16.36 13.65
CA PRO A 628 17.53 -15.42 13.65
C PRO A 628 18.76 -16.00 12.92
N PRO A 629 19.64 -15.15 12.34
CA PRO A 629 20.85 -15.60 11.66
C PRO A 629 21.80 -16.42 12.56
N THR A 630 21.74 -16.18 13.87
CA THR A 630 22.53 -16.87 14.89
C THR A 630 21.97 -18.25 15.27
N ALA A 631 20.76 -18.60 14.82
CA ALA A 631 20.21 -19.94 15.02
C ALA A 631 20.98 -20.98 14.18
N ASN A 632 21.38 -22.07 14.82
CA ASN A 632 21.89 -23.25 14.15
C ASN A 632 20.70 -24.08 13.64
N VAL A 633 20.31 -23.78 12.41
CA VAL A 633 19.20 -24.41 11.66
C VAL A 633 19.68 -24.69 10.24
N SER A 634 19.13 -25.71 9.59
CA SER A 634 19.52 -26.06 8.22
C SER A 634 19.10 -25.01 7.17
N THR A 635 19.74 -25.03 6.00
CA THR A 635 19.32 -24.16 4.88
C THR A 635 17.90 -24.46 4.40
N ALA A 636 17.44 -25.72 4.47
CA ALA A 636 16.05 -26.09 4.16
C ALA A 636 15.05 -25.47 5.16
N ARG A 637 15.37 -25.49 6.46
CA ARG A 637 14.61 -24.84 7.55
C ARG A 637 14.49 -23.32 7.35
N ARG A 638 15.52 -22.66 6.80
CA ARG A 638 15.49 -21.23 6.44
C ARG A 638 14.62 -20.94 5.21
N TRP A 639 14.73 -21.75 4.14
CA TRP A 639 13.83 -21.61 2.98
C TRP A 639 12.37 -21.91 3.31
N ASN A 640 12.10 -22.74 4.32
CA ASN A 640 10.74 -22.94 4.81
C ASN A 640 10.16 -21.68 5.45
N GLU A 641 10.92 -20.88 6.21
CA GLU A 641 10.43 -19.59 6.73
C GLU A 641 10.15 -18.57 5.63
N VAL A 642 10.99 -18.51 4.59
CA VAL A 642 10.72 -17.64 3.42
C VAL A 642 9.46 -18.10 2.66
N LEU A 643 9.20 -19.41 2.59
CA LEU A 643 7.97 -19.95 2.01
C LEU A 643 6.73 -19.67 2.88
N LEU A 644 6.83 -19.79 4.21
CA LEU A 644 5.75 -19.44 5.13
C LEU A 644 5.47 -17.93 5.10
N SER A 645 6.51 -17.09 5.10
CA SER A 645 6.40 -15.64 4.87
C SER A 645 5.69 -15.33 3.55
N ALA A 646 6.07 -16.02 2.46
CA ALA A 646 5.41 -15.83 1.17
C ALA A 646 3.93 -16.25 1.16
N ILE A 647 3.53 -17.21 2.01
CA ILE A 647 2.13 -17.59 2.19
C ILE A 647 1.36 -16.53 3.00
N ARG A 648 1.96 -15.96 4.06
CA ARG A 648 1.36 -14.84 4.82
C ARG A 648 1.16 -13.58 3.95
N ASN A 649 2.00 -13.41 2.94
CA ASN A 649 1.96 -12.32 1.96
C ASN A 649 1.14 -12.64 0.69
N ASP A 650 0.38 -13.75 0.67
CA ASP A 650 -0.51 -14.15 -0.43
C ASP A 650 -1.99 -14.08 -0.05
N TYR A 651 -2.88 -14.11 -1.04
CA TYR A 651 -4.30 -14.33 -0.80
C TYR A 651 -4.54 -15.66 -0.07
N ALA A 652 -5.53 -15.72 0.81
CA ALA A 652 -5.86 -16.89 1.64
C ALA A 652 -6.36 -18.11 0.82
N ARG A 653 -5.43 -18.86 0.21
CA ARG A 653 -5.70 -19.95 -0.74
C ARG A 653 -5.19 -21.32 -0.25
N PRO A 654 -5.82 -21.96 0.76
CA PRO A 654 -5.29 -23.17 1.41
C PRO A 654 -5.00 -24.36 0.48
N THR A 655 -5.75 -24.50 -0.62
CA THR A 655 -5.49 -25.49 -1.69
C THR A 655 -4.18 -25.23 -2.43
N VAL A 656 -3.97 -23.97 -2.83
CA VAL A 656 -2.76 -23.49 -3.50
C VAL A 656 -1.56 -23.53 -2.55
N HIS A 657 -1.74 -23.14 -1.29
CA HIS A 657 -0.69 -23.13 -0.26
C HIS A 657 -0.21 -24.55 0.06
N ALA A 658 -1.12 -25.50 0.26
CA ALA A 658 -0.77 -26.92 0.46
C ALA A 658 0.06 -27.48 -0.69
N ARG A 659 -0.28 -27.12 -1.93
CA ARG A 659 0.45 -27.50 -3.15
C ARG A 659 1.82 -26.81 -3.25
N ASN A 660 1.90 -25.52 -2.92
CA ASN A 660 3.16 -24.77 -2.96
C ASN A 660 4.15 -25.27 -1.90
N LEU A 661 3.66 -25.56 -0.68
CA LEU A 661 4.40 -26.26 0.38
C LEU A 661 4.95 -27.59 -0.15
N PHE A 662 4.10 -28.44 -0.74
CA PHE A 662 4.55 -29.70 -1.33
C PHE A 662 5.61 -29.53 -2.42
N HIS A 663 5.36 -28.66 -3.42
CA HIS A 663 6.25 -28.55 -4.58
C HIS A 663 7.64 -28.00 -4.21
N VAL A 664 7.74 -27.06 -3.26
CA VAL A 664 9.05 -26.58 -2.78
C VAL A 664 9.75 -27.65 -1.96
N SER A 665 9.07 -28.31 -1.02
CA SER A 665 9.68 -29.37 -0.22
C SER A 665 10.07 -30.60 -1.03
N ALA A 666 9.33 -30.94 -2.08
CA ALA A 666 9.67 -32.00 -3.02
C ALA A 666 10.87 -31.62 -3.91
N ALA A 667 11.00 -30.37 -4.34
CA ALA A 667 12.19 -29.90 -5.05
C ALA A 667 13.45 -29.94 -4.16
N GLN A 668 13.33 -29.59 -2.88
CA GLN A 668 14.41 -29.75 -1.89
C GLN A 668 14.78 -31.23 -1.68
N PHE A 669 13.77 -32.12 -1.60
CA PHE A 669 13.97 -33.56 -1.49
C PHE A 669 14.63 -34.17 -2.73
N ASP A 670 14.26 -33.75 -3.93
CA ASP A 670 14.86 -34.22 -5.17
C ASP A 670 16.31 -33.79 -5.33
N ALA A 671 16.64 -32.55 -4.91
CA ALA A 671 18.03 -32.09 -4.83
C ALA A 671 18.86 -32.98 -3.90
N TRP A 672 18.37 -33.20 -2.67
CA TRP A 672 19.03 -34.07 -1.69
C TRP A 672 19.17 -35.52 -2.18
N ALA A 673 18.07 -36.15 -2.60
CA ALA A 673 18.04 -37.55 -3.01
C ALA A 673 18.83 -37.81 -4.31
N GLY A 674 18.90 -36.85 -5.23
CA GLY A 674 19.67 -36.95 -6.47
C GLY A 674 21.18 -36.80 -6.28
N MET A 675 21.63 -36.25 -5.15
CA MET A 675 23.03 -35.93 -4.86
C MET A 675 23.66 -36.81 -3.76
N VAL A 676 22.84 -37.37 -2.86
CA VAL A 676 23.29 -38.30 -1.81
C VAL A 676 23.75 -39.63 -2.39
N ASN A 677 24.99 -40.02 -2.09
CA ASN A 677 25.62 -41.25 -2.60
C ASN A 677 26.23 -42.14 -1.50
N ASN A 678 26.00 -41.82 -0.23
CA ASN A 678 26.56 -42.47 0.95
C ASN A 678 25.53 -43.25 1.80
N ILE A 679 24.24 -43.14 1.47
CA ILE A 679 23.14 -43.90 2.08
C ILE A 679 22.86 -45.14 1.23
N GLU A 680 22.67 -46.29 1.88
CA GLU A 680 22.46 -47.59 1.24
C GLU A 680 21.28 -48.34 1.90
N PRO A 681 20.20 -48.67 1.16
CA PRO A 681 19.94 -48.30 -0.23
C PRO A 681 19.72 -46.79 -0.39
N ALA A 682 20.20 -46.24 -1.51
CA ALA A 682 20.11 -44.80 -1.78
C ALA A 682 18.65 -44.31 -1.86
N PRO A 683 18.35 -43.09 -1.37
CA PRO A 683 17.04 -42.48 -1.56
C PRO A 683 16.74 -42.29 -3.05
N LYS A 684 15.47 -42.33 -3.42
CA LYS A 684 15.01 -42.13 -4.79
C LYS A 684 14.32 -40.77 -4.90
N PRO A 685 14.68 -39.88 -5.85
CA PRO A 685 13.90 -38.68 -6.11
C PRO A 685 12.47 -38.98 -6.56
N TRP A 686 11.56 -38.02 -6.33
CA TRP A 686 10.15 -38.08 -6.68
C TRP A 686 9.87 -37.64 -8.12
N LEU A 687 10.27 -36.41 -8.49
CA LEU A 687 10.05 -35.86 -9.84
C LEU A 687 11.31 -35.95 -10.71
N LEU A 688 12.49 -35.72 -10.14
CA LEU A 688 13.76 -35.82 -10.84
C LEU A 688 14.00 -37.26 -11.36
N GLY A 689 14.28 -37.39 -12.66
CA GLY A 689 14.35 -38.67 -13.35
C GLY A 689 13.00 -39.23 -13.83
N SER A 690 11.88 -38.58 -13.50
CA SER A 690 10.55 -39.01 -13.94
C SER A 690 10.24 -38.68 -15.40
N THR A 691 9.41 -39.51 -16.02
CA THR A 691 8.90 -39.32 -17.39
C THR A 691 7.39 -39.55 -17.52
N GLU A 692 6.69 -39.81 -16.41
CA GLU A 692 5.31 -40.31 -16.43
C GLU A 692 4.24 -39.20 -16.52
N VAL A 693 4.56 -37.97 -16.11
CA VAL A 693 3.61 -36.83 -16.09
C VAL A 693 4.19 -35.58 -16.73
N VAL A 694 5.31 -35.09 -16.19
CA VAL A 694 6.24 -34.19 -16.88
C VAL A 694 7.54 -34.95 -17.13
N SER A 695 8.25 -34.60 -18.19
CA SER A 695 9.56 -35.18 -18.50
C SER A 695 10.64 -34.37 -17.79
N CYS A 696 11.12 -34.85 -16.64
CA CYS A 696 12.27 -34.29 -15.93
C CYS A 696 13.43 -35.32 -15.96
N PRO A 697 14.08 -35.56 -17.10
CA PRO A 697 15.15 -36.54 -17.21
C PRO A 697 16.33 -36.19 -16.28
N PHE A 698 16.99 -37.21 -15.75
CA PHE A 698 18.17 -37.07 -14.90
C PHE A 698 19.27 -38.02 -15.37
N GLU A 699 20.47 -37.50 -15.60
CA GLU A 699 21.67 -38.31 -15.84
C GLU A 699 22.44 -38.45 -14.52
N GLU A 700 22.67 -39.69 -14.07
CA GLU A 700 23.43 -39.96 -12.83
C GLU A 700 24.82 -39.32 -12.86
N LEU A 701 25.07 -38.40 -11.94
CA LEU A 701 26.33 -37.66 -11.85
C LEU A 701 27.39 -38.50 -11.12
N ASN A 702 28.46 -38.86 -11.82
CA ASN A 702 29.60 -39.61 -11.26
C ASN A 702 30.56 -38.68 -10.49
N VAL A 703 30.00 -37.88 -9.59
CA VAL A 703 30.67 -36.88 -8.74
C VAL A 703 30.26 -37.15 -7.29
N SER A 704 31.09 -36.73 -6.32
CA SER A 704 30.72 -36.78 -4.90
C SER A 704 30.40 -35.39 -4.43
N PHE A 705 29.18 -35.19 -3.95
CA PHE A 705 28.72 -33.94 -3.38
C PHE A 705 28.98 -33.88 -1.87
N THR A 706 29.11 -32.66 -1.37
CA THR A 706 29.12 -32.32 0.06
C THR A 706 27.76 -31.79 0.49
N GLU A 707 27.53 -31.65 1.80
CA GLU A 707 26.30 -31.07 2.33
C GLU A 707 26.07 -29.65 1.79
N SER A 708 27.13 -28.83 1.71
CA SER A 708 27.09 -27.48 1.13
C SER A 708 26.74 -27.46 -0.37
N ASP A 709 27.13 -28.48 -1.14
CA ASP A 709 26.70 -28.60 -2.54
C ASP A 709 25.18 -28.85 -2.63
N ILE A 710 24.63 -29.67 -1.72
CA ILE A 710 23.19 -29.94 -1.64
C ILE A 710 22.44 -28.68 -1.22
N GLU A 711 22.98 -27.90 -0.27
CA GLU A 711 22.43 -26.61 0.16
C GLU A 711 22.41 -25.56 -0.96
N LEU A 712 23.40 -25.58 -1.86
CA LEU A 712 23.36 -24.78 -3.10
C LEU A 712 22.18 -25.20 -3.99
N ALA A 713 22.09 -26.49 -4.35
CA ALA A 713 21.06 -26.98 -5.26
C ALA A 713 19.64 -26.72 -4.72
N LEU A 714 19.38 -26.99 -3.44
CA LEU A 714 18.08 -26.75 -2.83
C LEU A 714 17.75 -25.25 -2.71
N SER A 715 18.75 -24.37 -2.57
CA SER A 715 18.53 -22.93 -2.48
C SER A 715 18.09 -22.33 -3.80
N TYR A 716 18.78 -22.65 -4.90
CA TYR A 716 18.35 -22.20 -6.23
C TYR A 716 16.99 -22.81 -6.61
N ALA A 717 16.73 -24.07 -6.28
CA ALA A 717 15.43 -24.69 -6.50
C ALA A 717 14.30 -23.96 -5.73
N SER A 718 14.52 -23.67 -4.45
CA SER A 718 13.54 -22.97 -3.59
C SER A 718 13.33 -21.52 -4.06
N PHE A 719 14.41 -20.77 -4.28
CA PHE A 719 14.39 -19.38 -4.74
C PHE A 719 13.56 -19.19 -6.00
N ARG A 720 13.90 -19.95 -7.06
CA ARG A 720 13.24 -19.89 -8.38
C ARG A 720 11.77 -20.27 -8.27
N LEU A 721 11.45 -21.31 -7.50
CA LEU A 721 10.09 -21.81 -7.40
C LEU A 721 9.19 -20.88 -6.58
N ILE A 722 9.66 -20.35 -5.44
CA ILE A 722 8.92 -19.35 -4.64
C ILE A 722 8.67 -18.10 -5.48
N ARG A 723 9.71 -17.55 -6.12
CA ARG A 723 9.61 -16.39 -7.03
C ARG A 723 8.60 -16.61 -8.18
N HIS A 724 8.39 -17.85 -8.62
CA HIS A 724 7.39 -18.19 -9.63
C HIS A 724 5.97 -18.31 -9.04
N ARG A 725 5.79 -19.07 -7.95
CA ARG A 725 4.48 -19.38 -7.37
C ARG A 725 3.73 -18.14 -6.88
N PHE A 726 4.47 -17.18 -6.32
CA PHE A 726 3.92 -15.98 -5.68
C PHE A 726 4.08 -14.71 -6.55
N ALA A 727 4.32 -14.86 -7.85
CA ALA A 727 4.50 -13.75 -8.80
C ALA A 727 3.23 -12.89 -9.04
N ARG A 728 2.08 -13.27 -8.47
CA ARG A 728 0.80 -12.53 -8.51
C ARG A 728 0.21 -12.30 -7.12
N SER A 729 1.04 -12.40 -6.07
CA SER A 729 0.62 -12.22 -4.69
C SER A 729 0.61 -10.73 -4.31
N PRO A 730 -0.34 -10.28 -3.48
CA PRO A 730 -0.44 -8.87 -3.09
C PRO A 730 0.83 -8.37 -2.36
N GLY A 731 1.45 -9.19 -1.52
CA GLY A 731 2.72 -8.87 -0.86
C GLY A 731 3.98 -9.20 -1.68
N LEU A 732 3.92 -9.16 -3.02
CA LEU A 732 5.04 -9.51 -3.90
C LEU A 732 6.34 -8.79 -3.52
N SER A 733 6.29 -7.50 -3.20
CA SER A 733 7.48 -6.71 -2.83
C SER A 733 8.20 -7.27 -1.60
N GLN A 734 7.48 -7.69 -0.55
CA GLN A 734 8.06 -8.35 0.62
C GLN A 734 8.63 -9.73 0.28
N ILE A 735 7.95 -10.49 -0.59
CA ILE A 735 8.44 -11.80 -1.05
C ILE A 735 9.74 -11.67 -1.84
N VAL A 736 9.86 -10.63 -2.69
CA VAL A 736 11.10 -10.28 -3.39
C VAL A 736 12.20 -9.93 -2.39
N LYS A 737 11.91 -9.10 -1.38
CA LYS A 737 12.86 -8.72 -0.32
C LYS A 737 13.35 -9.95 0.45
N ASP A 738 12.46 -10.79 0.98
CA ASP A 738 12.79 -11.98 1.77
C ASP A 738 13.63 -13.02 0.98
N THR A 739 13.24 -13.28 -0.27
CA THR A 739 13.95 -14.24 -1.13
C THR A 739 15.34 -13.74 -1.53
N ASN A 740 15.49 -12.45 -1.83
CA ASN A 740 16.79 -11.84 -2.14
C ASN A 740 17.68 -11.72 -0.89
N ALA A 741 17.10 -11.38 0.28
CA ALA A 741 17.82 -11.31 1.55
C ALA A 741 18.41 -12.67 1.93
N LEU A 742 17.68 -13.77 1.74
CA LEU A 742 18.21 -15.11 2.01
C LEU A 742 19.30 -15.53 1.00
N MET A 743 19.14 -15.25 -0.29
CA MET A 743 20.21 -15.47 -1.28
C MET A 743 21.47 -14.68 -0.92
N SER A 744 21.33 -13.41 -0.55
CA SER A 744 22.42 -12.52 -0.13
C SER A 744 23.11 -12.99 1.16
N PHE A 745 22.33 -13.44 2.15
CA PHE A 745 22.84 -13.98 3.41
C PHE A 745 23.65 -15.26 3.22
N LEU A 746 23.23 -16.12 2.27
CA LEU A 746 23.93 -17.33 1.87
C LEU A 746 25.10 -17.09 0.89
N GLU A 747 25.40 -15.82 0.56
CA GLU A 747 26.43 -15.39 -0.40
C GLU A 747 26.23 -15.98 -1.82
N LEU A 748 24.97 -16.10 -2.26
CA LEU A 748 24.56 -16.65 -3.55
C LEU A 748 24.18 -15.55 -4.56
N ASP A 749 24.44 -15.81 -5.84
CA ASP A 749 24.08 -14.92 -6.95
C ASP A 749 22.64 -15.19 -7.41
N PRO A 750 21.67 -14.30 -7.14
CA PRO A 750 20.31 -14.49 -7.63
C PRO A 750 20.21 -14.49 -9.16
N GLU A 751 21.25 -14.02 -9.89
CA GLU A 751 21.30 -13.93 -11.34
C GLU A 751 21.80 -15.16 -12.10
N ASP A 752 22.34 -16.19 -11.43
CA ASP A 752 22.72 -17.43 -12.12
C ASP A 752 21.48 -18.22 -12.59
N ARG A 753 21.30 -18.31 -13.91
CA ARG A 753 20.23 -19.03 -14.62
C ARG A 753 20.71 -20.30 -15.34
N ASP A 754 21.94 -20.77 -15.13
CA ASP A 754 22.41 -21.99 -15.80
C ASP A 754 21.59 -23.22 -15.36
N GLU A 755 21.32 -24.13 -16.27
CA GLU A 755 20.62 -25.40 -16.05
C GLU A 755 21.46 -26.62 -16.47
N ASP A 756 22.67 -26.42 -17.04
CA ASP A 756 23.55 -27.52 -17.45
C ASP A 756 24.30 -28.13 -16.24
N TYR A 757 23.60 -28.98 -15.51
CA TYR A 757 24.15 -29.74 -14.39
C TYR A 757 25.08 -30.88 -14.82
N THR A 758 25.28 -31.15 -16.11
CA THR A 758 25.92 -32.40 -16.59
C THR A 758 27.41 -32.51 -16.25
N GLU A 759 28.10 -31.39 -16.02
CA GLU A 759 29.48 -31.37 -15.50
C GLU A 759 29.57 -31.46 -13.96
N GLY A 760 28.42 -31.57 -13.27
CA GLY A 760 28.33 -31.70 -11.81
C GLY A 760 28.11 -30.38 -11.07
N SER A 761 27.49 -29.38 -11.70
CA SER A 761 27.17 -28.08 -11.07
C SER A 761 25.92 -28.19 -10.17
N PRO A 762 26.02 -27.94 -8.85
CA PRO A 762 24.86 -27.97 -7.96
C PRO A 762 23.87 -26.83 -8.21
N ILE A 763 24.39 -25.64 -8.52
CA ILE A 763 23.59 -24.44 -8.85
C ILE A 763 22.70 -24.74 -10.06
N ALA A 764 23.30 -25.30 -11.11
CA ALA A 764 22.58 -25.64 -12.33
C ALA A 764 21.55 -26.76 -12.11
N LEU A 765 21.83 -27.73 -11.22
CA LEU A 765 20.86 -28.75 -10.83
C LEU A 765 19.66 -28.13 -10.09
N GLY A 766 19.90 -27.14 -9.22
CA GLY A 766 18.85 -26.40 -8.52
C GLY A 766 17.94 -25.61 -9.44
N ASN A 767 18.52 -24.85 -10.37
CA ASN A 767 17.76 -24.14 -11.42
C ASN A 767 16.95 -25.12 -12.29
N TYR A 768 17.58 -26.21 -12.75
CA TYR A 768 16.91 -27.25 -13.56
C TYR A 768 15.73 -27.90 -12.82
N LEU A 769 15.91 -28.21 -11.52
CA LEU A 769 14.83 -28.70 -10.67
C LEU A 769 13.65 -27.72 -10.60
N ALA A 770 13.92 -26.43 -10.36
CA ALA A 770 12.85 -25.44 -10.38
C ALA A 770 12.10 -25.42 -11.72
N SER A 771 12.81 -25.45 -12.85
CA SER A 771 12.20 -25.54 -14.18
C SER A 771 11.35 -26.80 -14.37
N CYS A 772 11.76 -27.96 -13.83
CA CYS A 772 10.92 -29.17 -13.79
C CYS A 772 9.63 -28.98 -12.97
N TYR A 773 9.71 -28.39 -11.77
CA TYR A 773 8.53 -28.18 -10.90
C TYR A 773 7.60 -27.07 -11.40
N ILE A 774 8.13 -26.05 -12.09
CA ILE A 774 7.35 -25.04 -12.82
C ILE A 774 6.59 -25.72 -13.97
N ALA A 775 7.28 -26.51 -14.79
CA ALA A 775 6.65 -27.24 -15.90
C ALA A 775 5.61 -28.26 -15.43
N PHE A 776 5.87 -28.95 -14.31
CA PHE A 776 4.90 -29.85 -13.66
C PHE A 776 3.63 -29.11 -13.24
N GLY A 777 3.75 -27.92 -12.65
CA GLY A 777 2.62 -27.13 -12.18
C GLY A 777 1.65 -26.68 -13.29
N GLN A 778 2.12 -26.61 -14.53
CA GLN A 778 1.26 -26.30 -15.69
C GLN A 778 0.44 -27.51 -16.18
N VAL A 779 0.73 -28.73 -15.71
CA VAL A 779 0.11 -29.99 -16.18
C VAL A 779 -0.50 -30.86 -15.08
N ASP A 780 -0.44 -30.43 -13.82
CA ASP A 780 -1.00 -31.13 -12.65
C ASP A 780 -2.52 -30.92 -12.44
N TYR A 781 -3.18 -30.22 -13.37
CA TYR A 781 -4.60 -29.84 -13.39
C TYR A 781 -5.04 -28.72 -12.43
N ALA A 782 -4.15 -28.11 -11.63
CA ALA A 782 -4.47 -27.04 -10.68
C ALA A 782 -4.97 -25.72 -11.31
N ASN A 783 -4.86 -25.56 -12.64
CA ASN A 783 -5.24 -24.34 -13.38
C ASN A 783 -4.38 -23.09 -13.09
N GLU A 784 -3.12 -23.29 -12.70
CA GLU A 784 -2.17 -22.23 -12.36
C GLU A 784 -2.04 -21.12 -13.43
N TYR A 785 -2.09 -21.48 -14.71
CA TYR A 785 -2.03 -20.52 -15.82
C TYR A 785 -3.05 -19.37 -15.68
N ASP A 786 -4.31 -19.72 -15.36
CA ASP A 786 -5.41 -18.77 -15.17
C ASP A 786 -5.69 -18.48 -13.68
N ASP A 787 -4.62 -18.46 -12.88
CA ASP A 787 -4.62 -18.19 -11.44
C ASP A 787 -5.61 -19.03 -10.62
N TYR A 788 -5.63 -20.34 -10.89
CA TYR A 788 -6.40 -21.32 -10.13
C TYR A 788 -7.94 -21.11 -10.18
N LYS A 789 -8.42 -20.26 -11.11
CA LYS A 789 -9.84 -19.95 -11.30
C LYS A 789 -10.70 -21.17 -11.61
N ASN A 790 -11.98 -21.02 -11.28
CA ASN A 790 -13.04 -21.99 -11.50
C ASN A 790 -13.27 -22.25 -13.00
N LYS A 791 -13.44 -23.52 -13.36
CA LYS A 791 -13.64 -23.97 -14.75
C LYS A 791 -15.11 -24.23 -15.09
N SER A 792 -15.90 -24.73 -14.16
CA SER A 792 -17.27 -25.21 -14.42
C SER A 792 -18.28 -24.86 -13.32
N TYR A 793 -17.84 -24.85 -12.06
CA TYR A 793 -18.72 -24.63 -10.92
C TYR A 793 -19.45 -23.28 -10.98
N LYS A 794 -20.74 -23.28 -10.60
CA LYS A 794 -21.54 -22.08 -10.35
C LYS A 794 -22.45 -22.30 -9.14
N PRO A 795 -22.55 -21.34 -8.21
CA PRO A 795 -23.50 -21.45 -7.10
C PRO A 795 -24.94 -21.43 -7.63
N ILE A 796 -25.80 -22.24 -7.03
CA ILE A 796 -27.24 -22.25 -7.35
C ILE A 796 -28.03 -21.26 -6.48
N ASN A 797 -27.55 -20.98 -5.28
CA ASN A 797 -28.12 -19.97 -4.39
C ASN A 797 -27.55 -18.58 -4.73
N PRO A 798 -28.37 -17.52 -4.76
CA PRO A 798 -27.87 -16.15 -4.81
C PRO A 798 -27.15 -15.81 -3.51
N ALA A 799 -26.22 -14.85 -3.56
CA ALA A 799 -25.49 -14.43 -2.37
C ALA A 799 -26.41 -13.99 -1.21
N LEU A 800 -25.95 -14.26 0.01
CA LEU A 800 -26.52 -13.72 1.24
C LEU A 800 -25.74 -12.46 1.65
N GLU A 801 -26.45 -11.36 1.83
CA GLU A 801 -25.94 -10.12 2.46
C GLU A 801 -26.14 -10.25 3.99
N PRO A 802 -25.09 -10.48 4.81
CA PRO A 802 -25.25 -10.78 6.24
C PRO A 802 -25.78 -9.61 7.06
N ASP A 803 -25.62 -8.38 6.59
CA ASP A 803 -26.15 -7.15 7.21
C ASP A 803 -27.68 -7.03 7.07
N LEU A 804 -28.29 -7.79 6.15
CA LEU A 804 -29.74 -7.85 6.00
C LEU A 804 -30.33 -9.00 6.84
N PRO A 805 -31.48 -8.78 7.54
CA PRO A 805 -32.16 -9.83 8.28
C PRO A 805 -32.64 -10.98 7.37
N GLY A 806 -32.33 -12.21 7.79
CA GLY A 806 -32.87 -13.46 7.24
C GLY A 806 -32.04 -14.05 6.12
N ASN A 807 -32.66 -14.95 5.35
CA ASN A 807 -32.15 -15.49 4.09
C ASN A 807 -33.31 -15.82 3.13
N PRO A 808 -34.17 -14.84 2.77
CA PRO A 808 -35.44 -15.10 2.08
C PRO A 808 -35.28 -15.51 0.60
N ASN A 809 -34.08 -15.39 0.04
CA ASN A 809 -33.78 -15.61 -1.38
C ASN A 809 -33.10 -16.97 -1.66
N ILE A 810 -32.85 -17.79 -0.64
CA ILE A 810 -32.25 -19.12 -0.82
C ILE A 810 -33.12 -20.02 -1.71
N VAL A 811 -32.48 -20.81 -2.56
CA VAL A 811 -33.13 -21.67 -3.57
C VAL A 811 -33.08 -23.14 -3.15
N ASP A 812 -31.94 -23.60 -2.63
CA ASP A 812 -31.70 -24.97 -2.18
C ASP A 812 -30.90 -24.99 -0.87
N LEU A 813 -31.57 -25.42 0.20
CA LEU A 813 -31.00 -25.57 1.56
C LEU A 813 -29.87 -26.61 1.63
N ASN A 814 -29.77 -27.53 0.67
CA ASN A 814 -28.70 -28.52 0.66
C ASN A 814 -27.40 -28.00 0.03
N ARG A 815 -27.41 -26.81 -0.55
CA ARG A 815 -26.34 -26.29 -1.43
C ARG A 815 -25.65 -25.07 -0.84
N TRP A 816 -24.38 -24.87 -1.18
CA TRP A 816 -23.61 -23.71 -0.76
C TRP A 816 -24.23 -22.41 -1.27
N GLN A 817 -23.92 -21.32 -0.58
CA GLN A 817 -24.38 -19.98 -0.87
C GLN A 817 -23.20 -19.03 -0.65
N PRO A 818 -22.81 -18.22 -1.65
CA PRO A 818 -21.81 -17.18 -1.46
C PRO A 818 -22.33 -16.10 -0.51
N LEU A 819 -21.43 -15.30 0.05
CA LEU A 819 -21.78 -14.11 0.81
C LEU A 819 -21.41 -12.86 0.01
N ALA A 820 -22.21 -11.81 0.15
CA ALA A 820 -21.90 -10.48 -0.33
C ALA A 820 -21.66 -9.57 0.89
N LEU A 821 -20.47 -8.99 1.00
CA LEU A 821 -20.07 -8.09 2.09
C LEU A 821 -19.75 -6.70 1.49
N GLU A 822 -20.01 -5.61 2.22
CA GLU A 822 -19.62 -4.26 1.76
C GLU A 822 -18.11 -4.17 1.49
N ASN A 823 -17.31 -4.68 2.44
CA ASN A 823 -15.87 -4.91 2.29
C ASN A 823 -15.57 -6.37 2.64
N PHE A 824 -14.97 -7.13 1.70
CA PHE A 824 -14.44 -8.46 1.98
C PHE A 824 -12.93 -8.36 2.17
N ILE A 825 -12.45 -8.75 3.35
CA ILE A 825 -11.03 -8.89 3.65
C ILE A 825 -10.78 -10.38 3.89
N ASP A 826 -9.80 -10.96 3.20
CA ASP A 826 -9.52 -12.39 3.34
C ASP A 826 -8.81 -12.74 4.66
N GLN A 827 -8.53 -14.03 4.88
CA GLN A 827 -7.88 -14.46 6.13
C GLN A 827 -6.49 -13.85 6.31
N ALA A 828 -5.78 -13.53 5.23
CA ALA A 828 -4.44 -12.94 5.24
C ALA A 828 -4.49 -11.39 5.22
N GLY A 829 -5.64 -10.78 5.48
CA GLY A 829 -5.78 -9.33 5.61
C GLY A 829 -5.86 -8.56 4.30
N ASN A 830 -5.97 -9.24 3.15
CA ASN A 830 -6.02 -8.59 1.84
C ASN A 830 -7.45 -8.22 1.44
N ASP A 831 -7.64 -7.05 0.83
CA ASP A 831 -8.90 -6.70 0.18
C ASP A 831 -9.19 -7.66 -0.98
N ALA A 832 -10.43 -8.14 -1.06
CA ALA A 832 -10.90 -9.01 -2.13
C ALA A 832 -12.26 -8.55 -2.66
N ASN A 833 -12.76 -9.25 -3.68
CA ASN A 833 -14.09 -8.99 -4.24
C ASN A 833 -15.17 -9.15 -3.15
N SER A 834 -16.10 -8.18 -3.07
CA SER A 834 -17.24 -8.16 -2.15
C SER A 834 -18.14 -9.40 -2.22
N GLU A 835 -18.22 -10.04 -3.40
CA GLU A 835 -18.84 -11.35 -3.59
C GLU A 835 -17.80 -12.35 -4.17
N PRO A 836 -16.99 -13.02 -3.33
CA PRO A 836 -15.94 -13.92 -3.81
C PRO A 836 -16.53 -15.23 -4.35
N GLU A 837 -15.97 -15.71 -5.46
CA GLU A 837 -16.34 -17.02 -6.03
C GLU A 837 -15.92 -18.18 -5.11
N PHE A 838 -16.48 -19.37 -5.34
CA PHE A 838 -16.02 -20.59 -4.66
C PHE A 838 -14.52 -20.80 -4.92
N LEU A 839 -13.71 -20.91 -3.89
CA LEU A 839 -12.28 -21.19 -4.01
C LEU A 839 -12.00 -22.67 -4.31
N SER A 840 -11.55 -22.94 -5.54
CA SER A 840 -11.07 -24.26 -6.02
C SER A 840 -12.06 -25.45 -5.89
N PRO A 841 -13.35 -25.34 -6.27
CA PRO A 841 -14.34 -26.44 -6.19
C PRO A 841 -13.97 -27.67 -7.04
N GLU A 842 -12.99 -27.56 -7.91
CA GLU A 842 -12.54 -28.58 -8.85
C GLU A 842 -11.22 -29.28 -8.42
N TRP A 843 -10.67 -28.91 -7.25
CA TRP A 843 -9.33 -29.32 -6.81
C TRP A 843 -9.14 -30.84 -6.62
N GLY A 844 -10.24 -31.60 -6.47
CA GLY A 844 -10.18 -33.07 -6.43
C GLY A 844 -9.55 -33.71 -7.67
N SER A 845 -9.50 -32.98 -8.80
CA SER A 845 -8.87 -33.42 -10.05
C SER A 845 -7.36 -33.16 -10.14
N VAL A 846 -6.78 -32.41 -9.19
CA VAL A 846 -5.34 -32.14 -9.13
C VAL A 846 -4.56 -33.43 -8.89
N LEU A 847 -3.39 -33.56 -9.52
CA LEU A 847 -2.59 -34.78 -9.40
C LEU A 847 -2.12 -34.99 -7.95
N SER A 848 -2.52 -36.11 -7.35
CA SER A 848 -2.19 -36.49 -5.98
C SER A 848 -0.76 -37.03 -5.84
N PHE A 849 -0.23 -36.92 -4.62
CA PHE A 849 1.04 -37.51 -4.21
C PHE A 849 0.90 -39.03 -3.94
N ALA A 850 -0.02 -39.41 -3.06
CA ALA A 850 -0.14 -40.78 -2.54
C ALA A 850 -1.54 -41.42 -2.65
N LEU A 851 -2.58 -40.64 -2.95
CA LEU A 851 -3.96 -41.14 -3.10
C LEU A 851 -4.07 -42.21 -4.20
N SER A 852 -4.82 -43.28 -3.92
CA SER A 852 -4.98 -44.41 -4.84
C SER A 852 -6.20 -44.23 -5.75
N PRO A 853 -6.11 -44.61 -7.05
CA PRO A 853 -7.30 -44.76 -7.91
C PRO A 853 -8.34 -45.76 -7.37
N ASP A 854 -7.97 -46.69 -6.50
CA ASP A 854 -8.92 -47.60 -5.82
C ASP A 854 -9.79 -46.87 -4.77
N ASP A 855 -9.34 -45.72 -4.26
CA ASP A 855 -10.06 -44.88 -3.29
C ASP A 855 -10.85 -43.74 -3.97
N LEU A 856 -10.79 -43.63 -5.30
CA LEU A 856 -11.43 -42.57 -6.11
C LEU A 856 -12.85 -42.95 -6.54
N THR A 857 -13.81 -42.05 -6.27
CA THR A 857 -15.12 -42.03 -6.91
C THR A 857 -15.24 -40.80 -7.80
N VAL A 858 -15.67 -40.99 -9.05
CA VAL A 858 -15.88 -39.91 -10.02
C VAL A 858 -17.37 -39.64 -10.22
N TYR A 859 -17.74 -38.37 -10.18
CA TYR A 859 -19.12 -37.90 -10.26
C TYR A 859 -19.32 -36.85 -11.36
N THR A 860 -20.55 -36.69 -11.83
CA THR A 860 -20.95 -35.67 -12.81
C THR A 860 -22.32 -35.12 -12.42
N ARG A 861 -22.52 -33.80 -12.49
CA ARG A 861 -23.84 -33.19 -12.24
C ARG A 861 -24.70 -33.19 -13.50
N GLU A 862 -26.03 -33.26 -13.34
CA GLU A 862 -26.95 -33.23 -14.47
C GLU A 862 -26.90 -31.87 -15.18
N GLY A 863 -26.38 -31.84 -16.40
CA GLY A 863 -26.26 -30.63 -17.22
C GLY A 863 -24.89 -29.96 -17.19
N GLU A 864 -23.93 -30.47 -16.41
CA GLU A 864 -22.53 -30.03 -16.40
C GLU A 864 -21.67 -31.02 -17.21
N ASP A 865 -20.60 -30.49 -17.86
CA ASP A 865 -19.63 -31.27 -18.65
C ASP A 865 -18.28 -31.33 -17.92
N TYR A 866 -18.34 -31.60 -16.60
CA TYR A 866 -17.19 -31.65 -15.69
C TYR A 866 -17.28 -32.86 -14.74
N GLU A 867 -16.14 -33.51 -14.50
CA GLU A 867 -16.01 -34.69 -13.65
C GLU A 867 -15.42 -34.32 -12.29
N TYR A 868 -16.22 -34.43 -11.23
CA TYR A 868 -15.79 -34.23 -9.85
C TYR A 868 -15.13 -35.49 -9.30
N HIS A 869 -13.85 -35.40 -8.99
CA HIS A 869 -13.06 -36.47 -8.39
C HIS A 869 -13.15 -36.40 -6.85
N VAL A 870 -13.59 -37.49 -6.23
CA VAL A 870 -13.77 -37.58 -4.76
C VAL A 870 -13.01 -38.78 -4.23
N PHE A 871 -11.86 -38.54 -3.62
CA PHE A 871 -11.09 -39.56 -2.91
C PHE A 871 -11.61 -39.78 -1.49
N HIS A 872 -11.53 -41.03 -1.02
CA HIS A 872 -11.96 -41.42 0.34
C HIS A 872 -13.42 -41.07 0.68
N ASP A 873 -14.28 -41.03 -0.34
CA ASP A 873 -15.65 -40.51 -0.28
C ASP A 873 -16.42 -41.00 0.99
N PRO A 874 -16.79 -40.08 1.89
CA PRO A 874 -17.53 -40.41 3.11
C PRO A 874 -19.02 -40.71 2.86
N GLY A 875 -19.51 -40.48 1.63
CA GLY A 875 -20.92 -40.51 1.28
C GLY A 875 -21.61 -39.16 1.48
N ALA A 876 -22.90 -39.10 1.16
CA ALA A 876 -23.64 -37.84 1.21
C ALA A 876 -23.84 -37.32 2.64
N PRO A 877 -23.69 -36.00 2.88
CA PRO A 877 -24.07 -35.39 4.15
C PRO A 877 -25.58 -35.48 4.39
N PRO A 878 -26.06 -35.23 5.63
CA PRO A 878 -27.48 -35.07 5.90
C PRO A 878 -28.11 -34.02 5.00
N ARG A 879 -29.37 -34.20 4.61
CA ARG A 879 -30.09 -33.28 3.72
C ARG A 879 -31.46 -32.96 4.29
N VAL A 880 -31.95 -31.75 4.06
CA VAL A 880 -33.25 -31.29 4.59
C VAL A 880 -34.44 -32.10 4.06
N ASP A 881 -34.28 -32.75 2.91
CA ASP A 881 -35.31 -33.53 2.21
C ASP A 881 -35.00 -35.05 2.13
N GLY A 882 -34.02 -35.52 2.93
CA GLY A 882 -33.54 -36.92 2.92
C GLY A 882 -33.81 -37.70 4.20
N ASP A 883 -33.45 -38.99 4.20
CA ASP A 883 -33.62 -39.91 5.35
C ASP A 883 -32.88 -39.47 6.65
N LEU A 884 -32.04 -38.43 6.58
CA LEU A 884 -31.26 -37.84 7.68
C LEU A 884 -31.64 -36.36 7.96
N GLU A 885 -32.81 -35.91 7.52
CA GLU A 885 -33.37 -34.55 7.75
C GLU A 885 -33.20 -34.06 9.20
N GLU A 886 -33.49 -34.91 10.19
CA GLU A 886 -33.37 -34.55 11.61
C GLU A 886 -31.92 -34.32 12.06
N GLU A 887 -30.94 -34.94 11.39
CA GLU A 887 -29.51 -34.69 11.63
C GLU A 887 -29.03 -33.44 10.88
N TYR A 888 -29.57 -33.12 9.70
CA TYR A 888 -29.35 -31.83 9.04
C TYR A 888 -29.79 -30.67 9.94
N LYS A 889 -31.03 -30.73 10.45
CA LYS A 889 -31.61 -29.70 11.32
C LYS A 889 -30.85 -29.56 12.63
N TRP A 890 -30.60 -30.67 13.31
CA TRP A 890 -29.86 -30.67 14.58
C TRP A 890 -28.44 -30.15 14.39
N SER A 891 -27.70 -30.65 13.39
CA SER A 891 -26.28 -30.32 13.25
C SER A 891 -26.07 -28.84 12.94
N HIS A 892 -26.94 -28.19 12.19
CA HIS A 892 -26.86 -26.73 11.99
C HIS A 892 -27.33 -25.95 13.22
N ALA A 893 -28.47 -26.30 13.82
CA ALA A 893 -28.97 -25.64 15.02
C ALA A 893 -28.00 -25.75 16.22
N PHE A 894 -27.22 -26.82 16.29
CA PHE A 894 -26.19 -27.03 17.32
C PHE A 894 -25.07 -25.99 17.27
N VAL A 895 -24.76 -25.41 16.11
CA VAL A 895 -23.76 -24.32 15.99
C VAL A 895 -24.24 -23.07 16.75
N ALA A 896 -25.52 -22.70 16.61
CA ALA A 896 -26.12 -21.62 17.39
C ALA A 896 -26.14 -21.93 18.90
N VAL A 897 -26.34 -23.19 19.30
CA VAL A 897 -26.22 -23.61 20.71
C VAL A 897 -24.80 -23.38 21.24
N TRP A 898 -23.76 -23.79 20.51
CA TRP A 898 -22.37 -23.62 20.95
C TRP A 898 -21.89 -22.16 20.90
N SER A 899 -22.52 -21.30 20.09
CA SER A 899 -22.31 -19.85 20.14
C SER A 899 -22.67 -19.25 21.52
N SER A 900 -23.55 -19.89 22.30
CA SER A 900 -23.83 -19.46 23.70
C SER A 900 -22.65 -19.62 24.66
N HIS A 901 -21.60 -20.38 24.30
CA HIS A 901 -20.43 -20.60 25.14
C HIS A 901 -19.43 -19.43 25.11
N LEU A 902 -19.58 -18.49 24.18
CA LEU A 902 -18.62 -17.42 23.90
C LEU A 902 -18.70 -16.22 24.88
N ASP A 903 -19.49 -16.30 25.95
CA ASP A 903 -19.63 -15.21 26.94
C ASP A 903 -18.37 -15.12 27.83
N PRO A 904 -17.63 -13.99 27.83
CA PRO A 904 -16.54 -13.79 28.79
C PRO A 904 -17.04 -13.43 30.20
N THR A 905 -18.32 -13.10 30.36
CA THR A 905 -18.89 -12.63 31.62
C THR A 905 -19.63 -13.73 32.38
N VAL A 906 -19.68 -13.60 33.71
CA VAL A 906 -20.19 -14.66 34.58
C VAL A 906 -21.72 -14.58 34.74
N GLY A 907 -22.47 -15.27 33.88
CA GLY A 907 -23.94 -15.38 33.95
C GLY A 907 -24.48 -16.75 33.50
N ARG A 908 -25.20 -17.46 34.38
CA ARG A 908 -25.69 -18.86 34.20
C ARG A 908 -24.65 -19.95 33.89
N GLY A 909 -23.42 -19.63 33.46
CA GLY A 909 -22.48 -20.65 33.03
C GLY A 909 -21.04 -20.18 32.76
N ALA A 910 -20.42 -19.38 33.65
CA ALA A 910 -18.95 -19.39 33.73
C ALA A 910 -18.50 -20.70 34.40
N GLU A 911 -18.74 -21.79 33.70
CA GLU A 911 -18.18 -23.09 34.01
C GLU A 911 -16.68 -22.97 33.77
N LEU A 912 -15.90 -23.02 34.85
CA LEU A 912 -14.47 -23.15 34.74
C LEU A 912 -14.18 -24.55 34.22
N ILE A 913 -13.51 -24.63 33.08
CA ILE A 913 -13.06 -25.86 32.43
C ILE A 913 -11.57 -26.07 32.72
N ASP A 914 -11.17 -27.32 32.99
CA ASP A 914 -9.75 -27.71 33.02
C ASP A 914 -9.27 -27.91 31.58
N ILE A 915 -8.57 -26.94 31.02
CA ILE A 915 -8.07 -26.99 29.63
C ILE A 915 -6.68 -27.60 29.50
N SER A 916 -6.09 -28.05 30.62
CA SER A 916 -4.82 -28.78 30.59
C SER A 916 -5.01 -30.18 30.00
N PRO A 917 -3.92 -30.88 29.61
CA PRO A 917 -4.01 -32.27 29.19
C PRO A 917 -4.48 -33.22 30.30
N ASN A 918 -4.64 -32.79 31.56
CA ASN A 918 -5.32 -33.58 32.60
C ASN A 918 -6.85 -33.62 32.40
N GLY A 919 -7.44 -32.56 31.86
CA GLY A 919 -8.89 -32.40 31.69
C GLY A 919 -9.41 -32.86 30.33
N ILE A 920 -8.71 -32.50 29.26
CA ILE A 920 -9.16 -32.67 27.86
C ILE A 920 -8.19 -33.53 27.02
N GLY A 921 -8.65 -34.01 25.86
CA GLY A 921 -7.89 -34.90 24.97
C GLY A 921 -7.98 -36.38 25.34
N ASN A 922 -7.07 -37.20 24.78
CA ASN A 922 -7.04 -38.66 24.92
C ASN A 922 -8.31 -39.36 24.35
N ILE A 923 -8.67 -39.02 23.11
CA ILE A 923 -9.78 -39.65 22.36
C ILE A 923 -9.22 -40.73 21.44
N SER A 924 -9.71 -41.96 21.59
CA SER A 924 -9.35 -43.06 20.69
C SER A 924 -10.26 -43.07 19.45
N VAL A 925 -9.72 -43.45 18.29
CA VAL A 925 -10.43 -43.46 16.99
C VAL A 925 -11.68 -44.36 17.00
N ASP A 926 -11.72 -45.41 17.82
CA ASP A 926 -12.92 -46.27 18.00
C ASP A 926 -14.08 -45.57 18.75
N GLN A 927 -13.85 -44.37 19.29
CA GLN A 927 -14.88 -43.50 19.87
C GLN A 927 -15.50 -42.56 18.83
N TYR A 928 -14.94 -42.43 17.62
CA TYR A 928 -15.54 -41.61 16.58
C TYR A 928 -16.79 -42.29 16.02
N PRO A 929 -17.92 -41.57 15.89
CA PRO A 929 -19.13 -42.12 15.30
C PRO A 929 -18.90 -42.40 13.80
N THR A 930 -19.45 -43.51 13.33
CA THR A 930 -19.40 -43.92 11.91
C THR A 930 -20.71 -43.65 11.16
N ASP A 931 -21.67 -43.01 11.83
CA ASP A 931 -22.92 -42.49 11.25
C ASP A 931 -23.29 -41.14 11.89
N PHE A 932 -24.06 -40.33 11.17
CA PHE A 932 -24.46 -38.99 11.64
C PHE A 932 -25.29 -39.00 12.95
N PRO A 933 -26.25 -39.93 13.19
CA PRO A 933 -26.94 -40.01 14.47
C PRO A 933 -26.01 -40.22 15.68
N GLY A 934 -24.88 -40.90 15.50
CA GLY A 934 -23.84 -41.05 16.51
C GLY A 934 -23.21 -39.73 16.96
N HIS A 935 -23.21 -38.68 16.12
CA HIS A 935 -22.61 -37.38 16.44
C HIS A 935 -23.24 -36.76 17.70
N ARG A 936 -24.55 -36.96 17.93
CA ARG A 936 -25.28 -36.49 19.13
C ARG A 936 -24.75 -37.03 20.46
N SER A 937 -23.99 -38.13 20.43
CA SER A 937 -23.35 -38.72 21.60
C SER A 937 -21.88 -38.32 21.75
N PHE A 938 -21.29 -37.74 20.70
CA PHE A 938 -19.90 -37.28 20.67
C PHE A 938 -19.80 -35.81 21.07
N PHE A 939 -20.58 -34.93 20.42
CA PHE A 939 -20.61 -33.50 20.69
C PHE A 939 -21.60 -33.21 21.83
N GLN A 940 -21.12 -32.68 22.96
CA GLN A 940 -21.94 -32.45 24.14
C GLN A 940 -22.41 -30.99 24.25
N ASP A 941 -23.59 -30.81 24.85
CA ASP A 941 -24.23 -29.49 25.02
C ASP A 941 -23.44 -28.51 25.90
N ASN A 942 -22.48 -28.98 26.69
CA ASN A 942 -21.63 -28.20 27.59
C ASN A 942 -20.27 -27.80 26.97
N GLY A 943 -20.09 -27.97 25.66
CA GLY A 943 -18.83 -27.65 24.99
C GLY A 943 -17.69 -28.63 25.27
N LEU A 944 -18.00 -29.87 25.70
CA LEU A 944 -17.01 -30.94 25.85
C LEU A 944 -17.16 -32.02 24.78
N ASP A 945 -16.06 -32.73 24.55
CA ASP A 945 -15.97 -33.97 23.76
C ASP A 945 -15.84 -35.19 24.71
N PRO A 946 -15.77 -36.45 24.22
CA PRO A 946 -15.70 -37.63 25.09
C PRO A 946 -14.28 -37.93 25.62
N GLY A 947 -13.37 -36.96 25.54
CA GLY A 947 -12.01 -36.99 26.06
C GLY A 947 -11.94 -37.28 27.56
N ARG A 948 -10.76 -37.72 27.99
CA ARG A 948 -10.51 -38.17 29.37
C ARG A 948 -9.23 -37.61 29.97
N GLY A 949 -8.44 -36.91 29.16
CA GLY A 949 -7.12 -36.44 29.50
C GLY A 949 -6.11 -37.53 29.85
N TYR A 950 -4.94 -37.07 30.24
CA TYR A 950 -3.76 -37.82 30.63
C TYR A 950 -3.43 -37.45 32.07
N ARG A 951 -3.25 -38.44 32.94
CA ARG A 951 -2.94 -38.17 34.36
C ARG A 951 -1.48 -37.85 34.64
N VAL A 952 -0.59 -38.19 33.70
CA VAL A 952 0.87 -38.17 33.85
C VAL A 952 1.48 -37.93 32.47
N ASN A 953 2.40 -36.97 32.38
CA ASN A 953 3.23 -36.75 31.20
C ASN A 953 4.22 -37.93 31.07
N PRO A 954 4.28 -38.63 29.92
CA PRO A 954 5.07 -39.84 29.77
C PRO A 954 6.59 -39.61 29.76
N ALA A 955 7.05 -38.44 29.30
CA ALA A 955 8.46 -38.08 29.23
C ALA A 955 9.02 -37.68 30.60
N THR A 956 8.29 -36.87 31.36
CA THR A 956 8.75 -36.36 32.68
C THR A 956 8.34 -37.24 33.85
N GLY A 957 7.26 -38.01 33.72
CA GLY A 957 6.66 -38.80 34.80
C GLY A 957 5.91 -37.97 35.86
N ALA A 958 5.75 -36.65 35.65
CA ALA A 958 4.97 -35.75 36.50
C ALA A 958 3.49 -35.77 36.10
N PRO A 959 2.54 -35.46 37.01
CA PRO A 959 1.16 -35.19 36.62
C PRO A 959 1.08 -33.94 35.74
N TYR A 960 0.12 -33.88 34.81
CA TYR A 960 -0.28 -32.60 34.21
C TYR A 960 -1.05 -31.81 35.27
N GLU A 961 -0.69 -30.54 35.45
CA GLU A 961 -1.31 -29.67 36.45
C GLU A 961 -2.59 -29.04 35.85
N PRO A 962 -3.75 -29.13 36.54
CA PRO A 962 -5.01 -28.57 36.04
C PRO A 962 -4.98 -27.06 35.79
N GLN A 963 -5.55 -26.63 34.66
CA GLN A 963 -5.62 -25.22 34.25
C GLN A 963 -7.09 -24.79 34.13
N MET A 964 -7.64 -24.21 35.20
CA MET A 964 -9.05 -23.82 35.29
C MET A 964 -9.29 -22.43 34.70
N VAL A 965 -9.95 -22.34 33.54
CA VAL A 965 -10.23 -21.06 32.84
C VAL A 965 -11.72 -20.92 32.48
N PRO A 966 -12.25 -19.71 32.22
CA PRO A 966 -13.61 -19.53 31.73
C PRO A 966 -13.80 -20.19 30.35
N LEU A 967 -14.91 -20.91 30.17
CA LEU A 967 -15.24 -21.55 28.88
C LEU A 967 -15.28 -20.53 27.71
N GLY A 968 -15.81 -19.31 27.94
CA GLY A 968 -15.85 -18.26 26.93
C GLY A 968 -14.49 -17.67 26.55
N ASP A 969 -13.49 -17.75 27.42
CA ASP A 969 -12.12 -17.38 27.04
C ASP A 969 -11.45 -18.50 26.25
N TYR A 970 -11.55 -19.75 26.72
CA TYR A 970 -11.00 -20.90 26.00
C TYR A 970 -11.58 -21.03 24.59
N THR A 971 -12.89 -20.91 24.43
CA THR A 971 -13.56 -21.15 23.15
C THR A 971 -13.31 -20.04 22.12
N ARG A 972 -13.22 -18.77 22.55
CA ARG A 972 -12.81 -17.65 21.68
C ARG A 972 -11.34 -17.74 21.29
N VAL A 973 -10.44 -17.98 22.26
CA VAL A 973 -9.00 -18.16 21.98
C VAL A 973 -8.77 -19.34 21.04
N LEU A 974 -9.44 -20.47 21.25
CA LEU A 974 -9.30 -21.64 20.38
C LEU A 974 -9.91 -21.39 18.99
N ALA A 975 -11.01 -20.64 18.89
CA ALA A 975 -11.58 -20.24 17.61
C ALA A 975 -10.63 -19.35 16.80
N GLU A 976 -9.96 -18.38 17.42
CA GLU A 976 -9.04 -17.46 16.74
C GLU A 976 -7.67 -18.08 16.46
N PHE A 977 -7.08 -18.82 17.42
CA PHE A 977 -5.78 -19.50 17.25
C PHE A 977 -5.75 -20.43 16.03
N TRP A 978 -6.82 -21.20 15.81
CA TRP A 978 -6.95 -22.09 14.65
C TRP A 978 -7.70 -21.44 13.47
N ALA A 979 -8.01 -20.15 13.52
CA ALA A 979 -8.59 -19.42 12.39
C ALA A 979 -7.57 -18.66 11.56
N ASP A 980 -6.30 -18.62 11.99
CA ASP A 980 -5.17 -18.03 11.26
C ASP A 980 -5.58 -16.67 10.65
N GLY A 981 -5.67 -15.64 11.50
CA GLY A 981 -6.05 -14.26 11.14
C GLY A 981 -5.05 -13.58 10.19
N PRO A 982 -5.01 -12.24 10.06
CA PRO A 982 -4.30 -11.53 8.98
C PRO A 982 -2.86 -12.00 8.72
N ASP A 983 -2.14 -12.48 9.72
CA ASP A 983 -0.80 -13.08 9.59
C ASP A 983 -0.83 -14.58 9.17
N SER A 984 -1.82 -14.97 8.36
CA SER A 984 -2.22 -16.37 8.09
C SER A 984 -1.20 -17.18 7.27
N GLU A 985 -0.62 -18.27 7.81
CA GLU A 985 -0.02 -19.29 6.93
C GLU A 985 -1.06 -20.23 6.30
N THR A 986 -2.33 -20.04 6.62
CA THR A 986 -3.46 -20.97 6.42
C THR A 986 -3.24 -22.36 7.08
N PRO A 987 -4.28 -23.20 7.24
CA PRO A 987 -4.14 -24.47 7.94
C PRO A 987 -3.00 -25.40 7.51
N PRO A 988 -2.66 -25.57 6.21
CA PRO A 988 -1.49 -26.39 5.85
C PRO A 988 -0.16 -25.76 6.28
N GLY A 989 -0.02 -24.43 6.26
CA GLY A 989 1.19 -23.74 6.70
C GLY A 989 1.36 -23.73 8.22
N HIS A 990 0.27 -23.59 8.97
CA HIS A 990 0.28 -23.68 10.43
C HIS A 990 0.87 -25.01 10.92
N TRP A 991 0.60 -26.13 10.23
CA TRP A 991 1.21 -27.42 10.56
C TRP A 991 2.70 -27.54 10.19
N PHE A 992 3.22 -26.70 9.28
CA PHE A 992 4.66 -26.55 9.08
C PHE A 992 5.31 -25.75 10.22
N VAL A 993 4.64 -24.71 10.75
CA VAL A 993 5.09 -24.01 11.98
C VAL A 993 5.18 -24.98 13.16
N ILE A 994 4.15 -25.80 13.39
CA ILE A 994 4.17 -26.85 14.43
C ILE A 994 5.27 -27.90 14.18
N LEU A 995 5.51 -28.29 12.91
CA LEU A 995 6.62 -29.19 12.59
C LEU A 995 7.99 -28.54 12.86
N ASN A 996 8.15 -27.25 12.59
CA ASN A 996 9.36 -26.51 12.90
C ASN A 996 9.62 -26.47 14.41
N GLU A 997 8.62 -26.14 15.23
CA GLU A 997 8.72 -26.22 16.70
C GLU A 997 9.15 -27.62 17.17
N VAL A 998 8.59 -28.67 16.58
CA VAL A 998 8.93 -30.07 16.89
C VAL A 998 10.35 -30.41 16.45
N ASN A 999 10.81 -29.96 15.28
CA ASN A 999 12.17 -30.19 14.80
C ASN A 999 13.21 -29.45 15.66
N ASP A 1000 12.91 -28.21 16.06
CA ASP A 1000 13.79 -27.33 16.83
C ASP A 1000 13.81 -27.67 18.34
N HIS A 1001 12.86 -28.46 18.85
CA HIS A 1001 12.76 -28.81 20.27
C HIS A 1001 13.92 -29.73 20.76
N PRO A 1002 14.60 -29.43 21.88
CA PRO A 1002 15.83 -30.13 22.30
C PRO A 1002 15.66 -31.60 22.72
N ASP A 1003 14.45 -32.05 23.07
CA ASP A 1003 14.16 -33.46 23.36
C ASP A 1003 13.78 -34.29 22.12
N SER A 1004 13.70 -33.68 20.93
CA SER A 1004 13.36 -34.38 19.69
C SER A 1004 14.49 -35.29 19.20
N THR A 1005 14.13 -36.39 18.56
CA THR A 1005 15.10 -37.29 17.91
C THR A 1005 14.86 -37.36 16.42
N ARG A 1006 15.88 -37.03 15.62
CA ARG A 1006 15.87 -37.07 14.15
C ARG A 1006 15.95 -38.50 13.62
N LYS A 1007 14.95 -39.32 13.94
CA LYS A 1007 14.89 -40.76 13.64
C LYS A 1007 13.54 -41.11 13.03
N VAL A 1008 13.57 -41.55 11.79
CA VAL A 1008 12.37 -41.96 11.05
C VAL A 1008 11.73 -43.15 11.78
N ARG A 1009 10.43 -43.04 12.10
CA ARG A 1009 9.67 -43.97 12.96
C ARG A 1009 10.26 -44.15 14.37
N GLY A 1010 11.03 -43.19 14.87
CA GLY A 1010 11.67 -43.22 16.20
C GLY A 1010 12.77 -44.27 16.37
N VAL A 1011 13.23 -44.89 15.27
CA VAL A 1011 14.18 -46.01 15.28
C VAL A 1011 15.35 -45.78 14.31
N GLY A 1012 16.38 -46.61 14.42
CA GLY A 1012 17.53 -46.57 13.51
C GLY A 1012 18.61 -45.55 13.91
N GLU A 1013 19.40 -45.17 12.92
CA GLU A 1013 20.44 -44.13 13.06
C GLU A 1013 19.81 -42.73 13.00
N GLU A 1014 20.46 -41.78 13.66
CA GLU A 1014 19.99 -40.40 13.71
C GLU A 1014 20.45 -39.67 12.46
N ARG A 1015 19.51 -38.98 11.79
CA ARG A 1015 19.75 -38.18 10.58
C ARG A 1015 20.47 -36.87 10.93
N THR A 1016 21.18 -36.30 9.97
CA THR A 1016 21.66 -34.92 10.08
C THR A 1016 20.47 -33.94 10.10
N GLU A 1017 20.75 -32.68 10.43
CA GLU A 1017 19.74 -31.62 10.50
C GLU A 1017 19.08 -31.39 9.14
N LEU A 1018 19.91 -31.19 8.09
CA LEU A 1018 19.43 -31.02 6.73
C LEU A 1018 18.67 -32.24 6.20
N GLU A 1019 19.16 -33.45 6.45
CA GLU A 1019 18.46 -34.70 6.08
C GLU A 1019 17.07 -34.76 6.72
N TRP A 1020 16.96 -34.42 8.00
CA TRP A 1020 15.70 -34.49 8.73
C TRP A 1020 14.70 -33.45 8.25
N ASP A 1021 15.12 -32.20 8.08
CA ASP A 1021 14.26 -31.12 7.62
C ASP A 1021 13.73 -31.42 6.21
N VAL A 1022 14.61 -31.77 5.27
CA VAL A 1022 14.21 -32.12 3.89
C VAL A 1022 13.25 -33.31 3.85
N ILE A 1023 13.50 -34.37 4.62
CA ILE A 1023 12.59 -35.53 4.71
C ILE A 1023 11.24 -35.12 5.33
N SER A 1024 11.26 -34.41 6.46
CA SER A 1024 10.05 -34.08 7.22
C SER A 1024 9.13 -33.13 6.43
N TYR A 1025 9.69 -32.12 5.76
CA TYR A 1025 8.94 -31.22 4.87
C TYR A 1025 8.38 -31.92 3.64
N PHE A 1026 9.13 -32.82 3.00
CA PHE A 1026 8.62 -33.59 1.86
C PHE A 1026 7.40 -34.43 2.25
N VAL A 1027 7.49 -35.14 3.38
CA VAL A 1027 6.41 -35.99 3.86
C VAL A 1027 5.19 -35.16 4.30
N LEU A 1028 5.40 -34.05 5.04
CA LEU A 1028 4.30 -33.16 5.45
C LEU A 1028 3.66 -32.46 4.26
N GLY A 1029 4.46 -31.91 3.35
CA GLY A 1029 3.97 -31.25 2.12
C GLY A 1029 3.09 -32.18 1.30
N GLY A 1030 3.57 -33.38 0.98
CA GLY A 1030 2.78 -34.38 0.26
C GLY A 1030 1.48 -34.78 1.00
N THR A 1031 1.53 -34.83 2.34
CA THR A 1031 0.36 -35.07 3.18
C THR A 1031 -0.66 -33.93 3.13
N MET A 1032 -0.20 -32.67 3.15
CA MET A 1032 -1.08 -31.50 3.04
C MET A 1032 -1.70 -31.38 1.64
N HIS A 1033 -0.91 -31.64 0.59
CA HIS A 1033 -1.40 -31.65 -0.79
C HIS A 1033 -2.52 -32.67 -1.00
N ASP A 1034 -2.35 -33.91 -0.55
CA ASP A 1034 -3.39 -34.94 -0.64
C ASP A 1034 -4.60 -34.65 0.26
N ALA A 1035 -4.39 -34.04 1.44
CA ALA A 1035 -5.50 -33.60 2.29
C ALA A 1035 -6.34 -32.51 1.63
N ALA A 1036 -5.70 -31.59 0.87
CA ALA A 1036 -6.40 -30.59 0.07
C ALA A 1036 -7.24 -31.25 -1.03
N ILE A 1037 -6.65 -32.17 -1.81
CA ILE A 1037 -7.34 -32.90 -2.89
C ILE A 1037 -8.54 -33.68 -2.36
N ALA A 1038 -8.37 -34.44 -1.28
CA ALA A 1038 -9.46 -35.21 -0.69
C ALA A 1038 -10.59 -34.30 -0.14
N ALA A 1039 -10.25 -33.27 0.64
CA ALA A 1039 -11.25 -32.38 1.22
C ALA A 1039 -11.99 -31.55 0.15
N TRP A 1040 -11.29 -30.96 -0.83
CA TRP A 1040 -11.93 -30.15 -1.87
C TRP A 1040 -12.63 -30.98 -2.94
N GLY A 1041 -12.24 -32.24 -3.18
CA GLY A 1041 -13.06 -33.16 -3.97
C GLY A 1041 -14.45 -33.36 -3.36
N VAL A 1042 -14.51 -33.63 -2.04
CA VAL A 1042 -15.76 -33.77 -1.28
C VAL A 1042 -16.56 -32.46 -1.29
N LYS A 1043 -15.93 -31.31 -0.97
CA LYS A 1043 -16.58 -29.99 -1.00
C LYS A 1043 -17.12 -29.64 -2.38
N GLY A 1044 -16.32 -29.88 -3.41
CA GLY A 1044 -16.62 -29.60 -4.80
C GLY A 1044 -17.83 -30.35 -5.31
N TRP A 1045 -17.93 -31.65 -4.99
CA TRP A 1045 -19.04 -32.50 -5.39
C TRP A 1045 -20.32 -32.28 -4.57
N TYR A 1046 -20.23 -32.39 -3.23
CA TYR A 1046 -21.40 -32.31 -2.36
C TYR A 1046 -21.93 -30.88 -2.20
N ASP A 1047 -21.06 -29.89 -2.35
CA ASP A 1047 -21.38 -28.46 -2.40
C ASP A 1047 -22.31 -28.03 -1.26
N TYR A 1048 -21.98 -28.47 -0.05
CA TYR A 1048 -22.85 -28.40 1.11
C TYR A 1048 -22.89 -27.01 1.76
N ILE A 1049 -24.07 -26.65 2.26
CA ILE A 1049 -24.38 -25.35 2.87
C ILE A 1049 -23.53 -25.03 4.11
N ARG A 1050 -23.39 -23.74 4.43
CA ARG A 1050 -22.73 -23.22 5.65
C ARG A 1050 -23.74 -22.92 6.76
N PRO A 1051 -23.33 -22.90 8.05
CA PRO A 1051 -24.23 -22.63 9.17
C PRO A 1051 -25.02 -21.31 9.06
N ILE A 1052 -24.39 -20.19 8.70
CA ILE A 1052 -25.09 -18.89 8.59
C ILE A 1052 -26.28 -18.95 7.62
N SER A 1053 -26.04 -19.45 6.41
CA SER A 1053 -27.07 -19.63 5.38
C SER A 1053 -28.20 -20.55 5.84
N SER A 1054 -27.85 -21.70 6.42
CA SER A 1054 -28.81 -22.73 6.87
C SER A 1054 -29.62 -22.28 8.08
N ILE A 1055 -28.99 -21.70 9.11
CA ILE A 1055 -29.65 -21.24 10.34
C ILE A 1055 -30.63 -20.11 10.03
N ARG A 1056 -30.21 -19.09 9.27
CA ARG A 1056 -31.11 -17.97 8.90
C ARG A 1056 -32.27 -18.46 8.03
N ALA A 1057 -32.01 -19.31 7.03
CA ALA A 1057 -33.05 -19.85 6.16
C ALA A 1057 -34.06 -20.76 6.91
N MET A 1058 -33.59 -21.64 7.80
CA MET A 1058 -34.48 -22.44 8.64
C MET A 1058 -35.29 -21.58 9.61
N ALA A 1059 -34.72 -20.47 10.11
CA ALA A 1059 -35.41 -19.54 11.01
C ALA A 1059 -36.51 -18.72 10.30
N ASP A 1060 -36.27 -18.28 9.06
CA ASP A 1060 -37.27 -17.59 8.22
C ASP A 1060 -38.50 -18.46 7.93
N LEU A 1061 -38.31 -19.78 7.82
CA LEU A 1061 -39.40 -20.74 7.70
C LEU A 1061 -40.18 -20.93 9.02
N GLY A 1062 -39.57 -20.65 10.16
CA GLY A 1062 -40.14 -20.85 11.49
C GLY A 1062 -39.57 -22.08 12.21
N GLN A 1063 -40.37 -22.75 13.04
CA GLN A 1063 -39.91 -23.87 13.89
C GLN A 1063 -40.46 -25.24 13.46
N SER A 1064 -39.70 -26.31 13.70
CA SER A 1064 -40.06 -27.68 13.30
C SER A 1064 -40.38 -28.64 14.46
N SER A 1065 -40.40 -28.19 15.72
CA SER A 1065 -40.50 -29.07 16.89
C SER A 1065 -41.92 -29.38 17.36
N ASP A 1066 -42.89 -28.48 17.17
CA ASP A 1066 -44.27 -28.67 17.66
C ASP A 1066 -45.28 -28.06 16.68
N ASP A 1067 -46.12 -28.90 16.05
CA ASP A 1067 -47.14 -28.50 15.07
C ASP A 1067 -48.33 -27.75 15.69
N THR A 1068 -48.36 -27.60 17.02
CA THR A 1068 -49.37 -26.84 17.76
C THR A 1068 -48.93 -25.44 18.18
N LEU A 1069 -47.63 -25.13 18.06
CA LEU A 1069 -47.08 -23.79 18.32
C LEU A 1069 -47.15 -22.87 17.08
N PRO A 1070 -47.06 -21.54 17.26
CA PRO A 1070 -46.93 -20.60 16.14
C PRO A 1070 -45.74 -20.92 15.21
N SER A 1071 -45.83 -20.41 13.99
CA SER A 1071 -44.76 -20.47 12.98
C SER A 1071 -44.22 -21.88 12.74
N TYR A 1072 -45.06 -22.92 12.78
CA TYR A 1072 -44.63 -24.28 12.47
C TYR A 1072 -44.35 -24.45 10.96
N HIS A 1073 -43.20 -25.03 10.64
CA HIS A 1073 -42.83 -25.47 9.30
C HIS A 1073 -41.96 -26.73 9.38
N GLU A 1074 -42.16 -27.70 8.49
CA GLU A 1074 -41.45 -28.99 8.54
C GLU A 1074 -39.92 -28.81 8.43
N ASN A 1075 -39.47 -27.98 7.47
CA ASN A 1075 -38.07 -27.60 7.28
C ASN A 1075 -37.60 -26.44 8.19
N GLY A 1076 -38.38 -26.06 9.20
CA GLY A 1076 -38.01 -25.00 10.15
C GLY A 1076 -36.91 -25.41 11.13
N ILE A 1077 -36.38 -24.46 11.89
CA ILE A 1077 -35.33 -24.71 12.88
C ILE A 1077 -35.91 -25.42 14.13
N PRO A 1078 -35.24 -26.45 14.70
CA PRO A 1078 -35.75 -27.14 15.88
C PRO A 1078 -35.60 -26.27 17.14
N LEU A 1079 -36.69 -26.14 17.91
CA LEU A 1079 -36.68 -25.46 19.22
C LEU A 1079 -35.86 -26.27 20.23
N LYS A 1080 -35.10 -25.56 21.05
CA LYS A 1080 -34.32 -26.10 22.16
C LYS A 1080 -34.46 -25.16 23.37
N PRO A 1081 -35.28 -25.51 24.37
CA PRO A 1081 -35.54 -24.63 25.52
C PRO A 1081 -34.26 -24.12 26.18
N GLY A 1082 -34.18 -22.80 26.38
CA GLY A 1082 -33.00 -22.11 26.89
C GLY A 1082 -31.94 -21.72 25.84
N TYR A 1083 -32.10 -22.08 24.56
CA TYR A 1083 -31.15 -21.78 23.48
C TYR A 1083 -31.83 -21.31 22.18
N ILE A 1084 -32.91 -21.97 21.76
CA ILE A 1084 -33.65 -21.70 20.52
C ILE A 1084 -35.13 -21.72 20.86
N GLU A 1085 -35.78 -20.56 20.79
CA GLU A 1085 -37.13 -20.34 21.28
C GLU A 1085 -37.93 -19.43 20.33
N LEU A 1086 -39.25 -19.38 20.50
CA LEU A 1086 -40.08 -18.36 19.87
C LEU A 1086 -39.99 -17.05 20.66
N VAL A 1087 -40.12 -15.91 19.96
CA VAL A 1087 -40.32 -14.61 20.60
C VAL A 1087 -41.76 -14.54 21.14
N ASP A 1088 -41.90 -14.44 22.46
CA ASP A 1088 -43.19 -14.29 23.15
C ASP A 1088 -43.65 -12.82 23.23
N ALA A 1089 -44.92 -12.58 23.55
CA ALA A 1089 -45.51 -11.24 23.62
C ALA A 1089 -44.98 -10.35 24.76
N ASP A 1090 -44.33 -10.94 25.78
CA ASP A 1090 -43.66 -10.24 26.87
C ASP A 1090 -42.12 -10.29 26.77
N ASP A 1091 -41.59 -10.75 25.63
CA ASP A 1091 -40.17 -10.77 25.33
C ASP A 1091 -39.64 -9.37 24.92
N PRO A 1092 -38.47 -8.92 25.40
CA PRO A 1092 -37.85 -7.68 24.93
C PRO A 1092 -37.60 -7.62 23.42
N LEU A 1093 -37.46 -8.77 22.74
CA LEU A 1093 -37.28 -8.87 21.30
C LEU A 1093 -38.59 -8.77 20.50
N ALA A 1094 -39.76 -8.65 21.15
CA ALA A 1094 -41.05 -8.59 20.45
C ALA A 1094 -41.21 -7.40 19.48
N GLY A 1095 -40.43 -6.32 19.68
CA GLY A 1095 -40.52 -5.07 18.94
C GLY A 1095 -41.49 -4.06 19.55
N GLU A 1096 -41.48 -2.81 19.08
CA GLU A 1096 -42.39 -1.77 19.60
C GLU A 1096 -43.85 -1.94 19.11
N ASP A 1097 -44.04 -2.59 17.96
CA ASP A 1097 -45.32 -2.87 17.30
C ASP A 1097 -45.71 -4.37 17.40
N GLU A 1098 -45.07 -5.14 18.28
CA GLU A 1098 -45.22 -6.61 18.43
C GLU A 1098 -44.84 -7.41 17.15
N GLU A 1099 -44.02 -6.82 16.28
CA GLU A 1099 -43.70 -7.27 14.92
C GLU A 1099 -42.83 -8.54 14.82
N HIS A 1100 -42.12 -8.90 15.90
CA HIS A 1100 -41.28 -10.10 15.95
C HIS A 1100 -41.94 -11.28 16.69
N ILE A 1101 -43.14 -11.14 17.25
CA ILE A 1101 -43.81 -12.24 17.97
C ILE A 1101 -43.94 -13.48 17.06
N GLY A 1102 -43.48 -14.63 17.57
CA GLY A 1102 -43.49 -15.89 16.83
C GLY A 1102 -42.38 -16.03 15.79
N LYS A 1103 -41.45 -15.08 15.66
CA LYS A 1103 -40.13 -15.33 15.04
C LYS A 1103 -39.26 -16.19 15.96
N ILE A 1104 -38.16 -16.71 15.44
CA ILE A 1104 -37.16 -17.45 16.20
C ILE A 1104 -36.15 -16.49 16.84
N LYS A 1105 -35.82 -16.74 18.11
CA LYS A 1105 -34.69 -16.13 18.82
C LYS A 1105 -33.67 -17.19 19.21
N LEU A 1106 -32.40 -16.81 19.24
CA LEU A 1106 -31.24 -17.63 19.62
C LEU A 1106 -30.55 -16.98 20.82
N TYR A 1107 -30.13 -17.78 21.81
CA TYR A 1107 -29.23 -17.33 22.86
C TYR A 1107 -27.79 -17.60 22.39
N ALA A 1108 -27.11 -16.58 21.87
CA ALA A 1108 -25.89 -16.72 21.09
C ALA A 1108 -25.00 -15.48 21.20
N TRP A 1109 -23.78 -15.53 20.65
CA TRP A 1109 -22.93 -14.35 20.49
C TRP A 1109 -23.67 -13.27 19.70
N ARG A 1110 -23.64 -12.03 20.18
CA ARG A 1110 -24.55 -10.97 19.70
C ARG A 1110 -24.21 -10.39 18.33
N GLY A 1111 -23.04 -10.71 17.77
CA GLY A 1111 -22.64 -10.25 16.44
C GLY A 1111 -21.79 -8.96 16.43
N PRO A 1112 -21.23 -8.60 15.26
CA PRO A 1112 -20.32 -7.48 15.10
C PRO A 1112 -20.96 -6.11 15.40
N ASP A 1113 -22.29 -5.96 15.30
CA ASP A 1113 -23.02 -4.72 15.65
C ASP A 1113 -22.73 -4.19 17.07
N TYR A 1114 -22.28 -5.07 17.97
CA TYR A 1114 -21.94 -4.75 19.37
C TYR A 1114 -20.45 -4.45 19.58
N ILE A 1115 -19.63 -4.44 18.52
CA ILE A 1115 -18.23 -4.05 18.50
C ILE A 1115 -18.10 -2.74 17.71
N GLN A 1116 -17.56 -1.69 18.31
CA GLN A 1116 -17.17 -0.46 17.61
C GLN A 1116 -15.65 -0.32 17.56
N ASP A 1117 -14.95 -0.77 18.62
CA ASP A 1117 -13.51 -0.94 18.65
C ASP A 1117 -13.16 -2.33 19.23
N PRO A 1118 -12.64 -3.28 18.42
CA PRO A 1118 -12.34 -4.64 18.89
C PRO A 1118 -11.27 -4.69 19.98
N LYS A 1119 -10.47 -3.63 20.18
CA LYS A 1119 -9.49 -3.57 21.28
C LYS A 1119 -10.13 -3.25 22.63
N ASN A 1120 -11.35 -2.70 22.63
CA ASN A 1120 -12.01 -2.17 23.83
C ASN A 1120 -13.38 -2.80 24.11
N ASP A 1121 -14.12 -3.19 23.07
CA ASP A 1121 -15.49 -3.71 23.17
C ASP A 1121 -15.55 -5.23 23.21
N VAL A 1122 -16.68 -5.74 23.70
CA VAL A 1122 -17.03 -7.16 23.74
C VAL A 1122 -18.50 -7.30 23.39
N ALA A 1123 -18.81 -8.10 22.37
CA ALA A 1123 -20.18 -8.33 21.96
C ALA A 1123 -20.86 -9.30 22.94
N GLY A 1124 -20.19 -10.36 23.40
CA GLY A 1124 -20.75 -11.28 24.42
C GLY A 1124 -22.03 -11.98 23.96
N VAL A 1125 -22.78 -12.57 24.89
CA VAL A 1125 -23.92 -13.47 24.59
C VAL A 1125 -25.24 -12.96 25.19
N ASP A 1126 -26.31 -12.94 24.39
CA ASP A 1126 -27.68 -12.74 24.88
C ASP A 1126 -28.69 -13.33 23.88
N TRP A 1127 -29.99 -13.15 24.13
CA TRP A 1127 -31.04 -13.41 23.14
C TRP A 1127 -30.97 -12.42 21.98
N ILE A 1128 -30.82 -12.94 20.76
CA ILE A 1128 -30.92 -12.19 19.50
C ILE A 1128 -31.95 -12.84 18.57
N LEU A 1129 -32.47 -12.07 17.61
CA LEU A 1129 -33.31 -12.62 16.55
C LEU A 1129 -32.47 -13.51 15.63
N ALA A 1130 -32.97 -14.70 15.29
CA ALA A 1130 -32.24 -15.69 14.50
C ALA A 1130 -31.92 -15.21 13.06
N GLU A 1131 -32.78 -14.35 12.52
CA GLU A 1131 -32.59 -13.66 11.23
C GLU A 1131 -31.33 -12.78 11.20
N ASN A 1132 -30.84 -12.34 12.38
CA ASN A 1132 -29.65 -11.51 12.53
C ASN A 1132 -28.45 -12.30 13.11
N TRP A 1133 -28.45 -13.64 13.06
CA TRP A 1133 -27.35 -14.42 13.64
C TRP A 1133 -26.06 -14.33 12.80
N TRP A 1134 -24.91 -14.21 13.48
CA TRP A 1134 -23.57 -14.24 12.88
C TRP A 1134 -22.72 -15.35 13.53
N PRO A 1135 -21.84 -16.02 12.75
CA PRO A 1135 -20.75 -16.82 13.31
C PRO A 1135 -19.74 -15.92 14.03
N TYR A 1136 -18.97 -16.47 14.98
CA TYR A 1136 -17.92 -15.73 15.69
C TYR A 1136 -16.71 -15.54 14.76
N GLN A 1137 -16.76 -14.45 13.98
CA GLN A 1137 -15.81 -14.07 12.93
C GLN A 1137 -15.81 -12.53 12.76
N ARG A 1138 -14.87 -11.99 11.98
CA ARG A 1138 -14.86 -10.57 11.59
C ARG A 1138 -16.04 -10.26 10.65
N PRO A 1139 -16.61 -9.04 10.68
CA PRO A 1139 -17.66 -8.64 9.73
C PRO A 1139 -17.19 -8.70 8.27
N THR A 1140 -15.90 -8.46 8.02
CA THR A 1140 -15.26 -8.52 6.70
C THR A 1140 -14.87 -9.94 6.25
N PHE A 1141 -14.97 -10.95 7.12
CA PHE A 1141 -14.66 -12.36 6.81
C PHE A 1141 -15.62 -13.32 7.55
N VAL A 1142 -16.88 -13.37 7.13
CA VAL A 1142 -17.94 -14.08 7.88
C VAL A 1142 -17.87 -15.61 7.74
N THR A 1143 -17.47 -16.11 6.57
CA THR A 1143 -17.19 -17.54 6.36
C THR A 1143 -16.28 -17.71 5.14
N PRO A 1144 -15.40 -18.73 5.09
CA PRO A 1144 -14.54 -18.95 3.94
C PRO A 1144 -15.34 -19.20 2.65
N PRO A 1145 -14.89 -18.71 1.49
CA PRO A 1145 -15.64 -18.72 0.23
C PRO A 1145 -15.64 -20.10 -0.44
N PHE A 1146 -16.16 -21.12 0.24
CA PHE A 1146 -16.29 -22.49 -0.25
C PHE A 1146 -17.23 -23.32 0.64
N ALA A 1147 -17.78 -24.41 0.08
CA ALA A 1147 -18.70 -25.32 0.75
C ALA A 1147 -18.19 -25.90 2.08
N GLY A 1148 -19.14 -26.26 2.96
CA GLY A 1148 -18.86 -26.80 4.29
C GLY A 1148 -18.26 -28.21 4.26
N TYR A 1149 -19.04 -29.19 3.80
CA TYR A 1149 -18.72 -30.62 3.92
C TYR A 1149 -17.58 -31.08 3.00
N VAL A 1150 -16.47 -31.65 3.48
CA VAL A 1150 -16.03 -31.81 4.89
C VAL A 1150 -15.15 -30.64 5.34
N SER A 1151 -14.97 -30.49 6.65
CA SER A 1151 -14.06 -29.52 7.25
C SER A 1151 -12.63 -29.71 6.73
N GLY A 1152 -12.10 -28.68 6.08
CA GLY A 1152 -10.71 -28.68 5.59
C GLY A 1152 -9.73 -28.75 6.75
N HIS A 1153 -9.93 -27.93 7.79
CA HIS A 1153 -9.07 -27.91 8.98
C HIS A 1153 -9.07 -29.28 9.69
N SER A 1154 -10.23 -29.93 9.83
CA SER A 1154 -10.32 -31.29 10.43
C SER A 1154 -9.57 -32.33 9.60
N THR A 1155 -9.52 -32.16 8.27
CA THR A 1155 -8.84 -33.08 7.34
C THR A 1155 -7.32 -32.87 7.35
N TYR A 1156 -6.85 -31.62 7.14
CA TYR A 1156 -5.43 -31.26 7.21
C TYR A 1156 -4.83 -31.65 8.56
N SER A 1157 -5.42 -31.17 9.65
CA SER A 1157 -4.85 -31.33 10.99
C SER A 1157 -4.77 -32.77 11.43
N ARG A 1158 -5.76 -33.59 11.06
CA ARG A 1158 -5.70 -35.02 11.37
C ARG A 1158 -4.71 -35.77 10.47
N ALA A 1159 -4.56 -35.38 9.20
CA ALA A 1159 -3.54 -35.94 8.33
C ALA A 1159 -2.12 -35.62 8.83
N ALA A 1160 -1.87 -34.37 9.21
CA ALA A 1160 -0.61 -33.95 9.83
C ALA A 1160 -0.33 -34.72 11.13
N ALA A 1161 -1.31 -34.80 12.05
CA ALA A 1161 -1.12 -35.48 13.33
C ALA A 1161 -0.79 -36.99 13.20
N GLU A 1162 -1.45 -37.72 12.29
CA GLU A 1162 -1.11 -39.13 12.05
C GLU A 1162 0.25 -39.28 11.33
N MET A 1163 0.58 -38.38 10.40
CA MET A 1163 1.89 -38.38 9.72
C MET A 1163 3.03 -38.10 10.71
N MET A 1164 2.92 -37.02 11.51
CA MET A 1164 3.94 -36.66 12.50
C MET A 1164 4.16 -37.79 13.52
N THR A 1165 3.07 -38.42 13.99
CA THR A 1165 3.15 -39.60 14.87
C THR A 1165 3.93 -40.76 14.22
N ALA A 1166 3.73 -41.00 12.91
CA ALA A 1166 4.44 -42.04 12.18
C ALA A 1166 5.91 -41.67 11.89
N LEU A 1167 6.19 -40.40 11.64
CA LEU A 1167 7.52 -39.87 11.35
C LEU A 1167 8.43 -39.88 12.58
N THR A 1168 7.97 -39.35 13.72
CA THR A 1168 8.73 -39.33 14.98
C THR A 1168 8.75 -40.69 15.68
N GLY A 1169 7.76 -41.55 15.42
CA GLY A 1169 7.54 -42.79 16.16
C GLY A 1169 6.96 -42.60 17.55
N ASP A 1170 6.56 -41.39 17.92
CA ASP A 1170 5.91 -41.04 19.18
C ASP A 1170 4.61 -40.26 18.91
N GLU A 1171 3.56 -40.55 19.67
CA GLU A 1171 2.29 -39.81 19.55
C GLU A 1171 2.31 -38.50 20.34
N TYR A 1172 3.21 -38.37 21.32
CA TYR A 1172 3.34 -37.18 22.13
C TYR A 1172 4.20 -36.12 21.44
N PHE A 1173 3.92 -34.85 21.75
CA PHE A 1173 4.87 -33.78 21.48
C PHE A 1173 6.18 -34.04 22.24
N PRO A 1174 7.33 -33.54 21.74
CA PRO A 1174 8.61 -33.56 22.47
C PRO A 1174 8.47 -33.01 23.90
N GLY A 1175 9.20 -33.56 24.87
CA GLY A 1175 8.99 -33.25 26.30
C GLY A 1175 7.64 -33.73 26.88
N GLY A 1176 6.78 -34.34 26.05
CA GLY A 1176 5.46 -34.83 26.40
C GLY A 1176 4.34 -33.79 26.31
N MET A 1177 4.60 -32.56 25.84
CA MET A 1177 3.58 -31.50 25.72
C MET A 1177 4.07 -30.39 24.78
N SER A 1178 3.17 -29.81 23.99
CA SER A 1178 3.33 -28.47 23.39
C SER A 1178 2.33 -27.50 24.05
N ASP A 1179 2.70 -26.22 24.11
CA ASP A 1179 1.88 -25.17 24.70
C ASP A 1179 2.01 -23.82 23.98
N PHE A 1180 0.93 -23.02 24.01
CA PHE A 1180 0.83 -21.70 23.41
C PHE A 1180 0.18 -20.71 24.39
N GLU A 1181 0.84 -19.59 24.69
CA GLU A 1181 0.32 -18.58 25.63
C GLU A 1181 -0.58 -17.55 24.93
N ALA A 1182 -1.79 -17.37 25.45
CA ALA A 1182 -2.72 -16.30 25.07
C ALA A 1182 -2.84 -15.30 26.24
N PRO A 1183 -2.12 -14.16 26.21
CA PRO A 1183 -2.12 -13.19 27.30
C PRO A 1183 -3.47 -12.47 27.46
N GLN A 1184 -3.82 -12.11 28.71
CA GLN A 1184 -5.02 -11.34 29.02
C GLN A 1184 -5.10 -10.04 28.19
N ASP A 1185 -6.28 -9.78 27.61
CA ASP A 1185 -6.60 -8.58 26.82
C ASP A 1185 -5.64 -8.33 25.62
N ASN A 1186 -4.82 -9.31 25.22
CA ASN A 1186 -3.77 -9.17 24.21
C ASN A 1186 -3.58 -10.49 23.42
N PHE A 1187 -4.66 -10.99 22.83
CA PHE A 1187 -4.62 -12.08 21.85
C PHE A 1187 -5.81 -12.05 20.88
N LEU A 1188 -7.04 -11.85 21.37
CA LEU A 1188 -8.22 -11.82 20.51
C LEU A 1188 -8.24 -10.53 19.67
N VAL A 1189 -8.64 -10.66 18.40
CA VAL A 1189 -8.67 -9.57 17.42
C VAL A 1189 -10.10 -9.30 16.91
N PHE A 1190 -11.04 -10.21 17.12
CA PHE A 1190 -12.45 -10.01 16.74
C PHE A 1190 -13.20 -9.13 17.76
N GLU A 1191 -12.85 -9.28 19.03
CA GLU A 1191 -13.34 -8.50 20.17
C GLU A 1191 -12.34 -8.61 21.33
N LYS A 1192 -12.49 -7.82 22.38
CA LYS A 1192 -11.53 -7.76 23.47
C LYS A 1192 -11.43 -9.08 24.25
N GLY A 1193 -10.20 -9.55 24.45
CA GLY A 1193 -9.87 -10.59 25.43
C GLY A 1193 -8.58 -11.36 25.08
N PRO A 1194 -8.37 -12.54 25.69
CA PRO A 1194 -9.21 -13.19 26.72
C PRO A 1194 -9.28 -12.40 28.05
N SER A 1195 -10.29 -12.69 28.88
CA SER A 1195 -10.49 -12.00 30.17
C SER A 1195 -9.49 -12.39 31.27
N VAL A 1196 -8.78 -13.50 31.07
CA VAL A 1196 -7.61 -13.95 31.83
C VAL A 1196 -6.54 -14.48 30.88
N SER A 1197 -5.27 -14.41 31.24
CA SER A 1197 -4.23 -15.15 30.50
C SER A 1197 -4.51 -16.64 30.63
N LEU A 1198 -4.39 -17.36 29.51
CA LEU A 1198 -4.50 -18.82 29.46
C LEU A 1198 -3.45 -19.40 28.52
N THR A 1199 -3.18 -20.69 28.66
CA THR A 1199 -2.22 -21.41 27.82
C THR A 1199 -2.93 -22.58 27.16
N LEU A 1200 -3.02 -22.63 25.84
CA LEU A 1200 -3.45 -23.83 25.12
C LEU A 1200 -2.38 -24.91 25.30
N GLN A 1201 -2.79 -26.16 25.53
CA GLN A 1201 -1.86 -27.25 25.85
C GLN A 1201 -2.29 -28.56 25.19
N TRP A 1202 -1.35 -29.27 24.59
CA TRP A 1202 -1.59 -30.53 23.89
C TRP A 1202 -0.54 -31.57 24.28
N ALA A 1203 -0.96 -32.75 24.73
CA ALA A 1203 -0.05 -33.85 25.02
C ALA A 1203 0.39 -34.55 23.73
N THR A 1204 -0.55 -34.78 22.80
CA THR A 1204 -0.33 -35.47 21.53
C THR A 1204 -0.70 -34.60 20.33
N TYR A 1205 -0.12 -34.88 19.17
CA TYR A 1205 -0.51 -34.23 17.90
C TYR A 1205 -2.02 -34.42 17.60
N ARG A 1206 -2.59 -35.53 18.06
CA ARG A 1206 -4.01 -35.86 17.93
C ARG A 1206 -4.89 -34.94 18.77
N ASP A 1207 -4.47 -34.55 19.97
CA ASP A 1207 -5.20 -33.59 20.81
C ASP A 1207 -5.24 -32.21 20.15
N ALA A 1208 -4.12 -31.76 19.56
CA ALA A 1208 -4.06 -30.52 18.78
C ALA A 1208 -5.00 -30.57 17.57
N SER A 1209 -4.96 -31.67 16.80
CA SER A 1209 -5.89 -31.92 15.68
C SER A 1209 -7.37 -31.91 16.11
N ASP A 1210 -7.69 -32.47 17.28
CA ASP A 1210 -9.05 -32.55 17.79
C ASP A 1210 -9.56 -31.18 18.25
N GLN A 1211 -8.72 -30.38 18.93
CA GLN A 1211 -9.07 -29.02 19.31
C GLN A 1211 -9.17 -28.08 18.08
N CYS A 1212 -8.26 -28.19 17.11
CA CYS A 1212 -8.35 -27.51 15.81
C CYS A 1212 -9.70 -27.77 15.15
N SER A 1213 -10.13 -29.03 15.13
CA SER A 1213 -11.40 -29.45 14.55
C SER A 1213 -12.62 -28.84 15.28
N LEU A 1214 -12.64 -28.86 16.62
CA LEU A 1214 -13.74 -28.28 17.41
C LEU A 1214 -13.83 -26.75 17.28
N SER A 1215 -12.69 -26.07 17.14
CA SER A 1215 -12.62 -24.61 16.99
C SER A 1215 -13.51 -24.08 15.85
N ARG A 1216 -13.71 -24.88 14.79
CA ARG A 1216 -14.53 -24.52 13.63
C ARG A 1216 -16.03 -24.49 13.92
N ILE A 1217 -16.46 -25.20 14.96
CA ILE A 1217 -17.85 -25.22 15.44
C ILE A 1217 -18.09 -24.00 16.35
N TRP A 1218 -17.15 -23.67 17.24
CA TRP A 1218 -17.21 -22.45 18.07
C TRP A 1218 -17.08 -21.17 17.25
N GLY A 1219 -16.19 -21.14 16.25
CA GLY A 1219 -16.11 -20.07 15.26
C GLY A 1219 -17.34 -19.97 14.35
N GLY A 1220 -18.32 -20.88 14.47
CA GLY A 1220 -19.62 -20.79 13.80
C GLY A 1220 -19.66 -21.21 12.33
N ILE A 1221 -18.55 -21.68 11.75
CA ILE A 1221 -18.41 -21.86 10.29
C ILE A 1221 -18.54 -23.32 9.81
N HIS A 1222 -18.51 -24.31 10.70
CA HIS A 1222 -18.77 -25.72 10.38
C HIS A 1222 -19.74 -26.37 11.39
N PRO A 1223 -20.76 -27.12 10.93
CA PRO A 1223 -21.60 -27.96 11.78
C PRO A 1223 -20.92 -29.31 12.10
N PRO A 1224 -21.31 -30.02 13.18
CA PRO A 1224 -20.84 -31.36 13.52
C PRO A 1224 -20.82 -32.40 12.38
N ALA A 1225 -21.68 -32.28 11.37
CA ALA A 1225 -21.69 -33.14 10.19
C ALA A 1225 -20.39 -33.04 9.35
N ASP A 1226 -19.75 -31.88 9.30
CA ASP A 1226 -18.56 -31.63 8.48
C ASP A 1226 -17.26 -32.16 9.11
N ASP A 1227 -17.26 -32.37 10.43
CA ASP A 1227 -16.06 -32.57 11.22
C ASP A 1227 -15.56 -34.03 11.21
N ILE A 1228 -16.30 -34.96 11.83
CA ILE A 1228 -15.86 -36.35 12.00
C ILE A 1228 -15.48 -37.03 10.66
N PRO A 1229 -16.25 -36.87 9.56
CA PRO A 1229 -15.84 -37.43 8.27
C PRO A 1229 -14.53 -36.83 7.75
N GLY A 1230 -14.27 -35.55 7.98
CA GLY A 1230 -12.99 -34.91 7.68
C GLY A 1230 -11.83 -35.50 8.49
N ARG A 1231 -12.01 -35.70 9.81
CA ARG A 1231 -11.00 -36.40 10.65
C ARG A 1231 -10.75 -37.83 10.13
N LEU A 1232 -11.79 -38.58 9.77
CA LEU A 1232 -11.68 -39.95 9.24
C LEU A 1232 -10.98 -40.02 7.88
N ILE A 1233 -11.15 -39.01 7.01
CA ILE A 1233 -10.37 -38.87 5.76
C ILE A 1233 -8.91 -38.58 6.11
N GLY A 1234 -8.67 -37.60 6.99
CA GLY A 1234 -7.32 -37.21 7.43
C GLY A 1234 -6.49 -38.39 7.97
N ILE A 1235 -7.10 -39.29 8.75
CA ILE A 1235 -6.42 -40.51 9.24
C ILE A 1235 -5.87 -41.36 8.10
N LYS A 1236 -6.67 -41.57 7.04
CA LYS A 1236 -6.25 -42.37 5.89
C LYS A 1236 -5.16 -41.65 5.10
N VAL A 1237 -5.34 -40.35 4.85
CA VAL A 1237 -4.39 -39.53 4.08
C VAL A 1237 -3.02 -39.50 4.76
N GLY A 1238 -2.94 -39.19 6.06
CA GLY A 1238 -1.68 -39.14 6.80
C GLY A 1238 -0.91 -40.47 6.78
N GLN A 1239 -1.62 -41.60 6.91
CA GLN A 1239 -1.03 -42.94 6.85
C GLN A 1239 -0.59 -43.32 5.43
N GLN A 1240 -1.39 -43.00 4.40
CA GLN A 1240 -1.08 -43.27 3.00
C GLN A 1240 0.11 -42.43 2.52
N ALA A 1241 0.11 -41.12 2.79
CA ALA A 1241 1.18 -40.20 2.40
C ALA A 1241 2.50 -40.56 3.08
N PHE A 1242 2.49 -40.89 4.38
CA PHE A 1242 3.69 -41.36 5.07
C PHE A 1242 4.29 -42.63 4.43
N GLU A 1243 3.51 -43.71 4.29
CA GLU A 1243 4.02 -44.96 3.70
C GLU A 1243 4.31 -44.84 2.20
N HIS A 1244 3.75 -43.84 1.50
CA HIS A 1244 4.14 -43.52 0.13
C HIS A 1244 5.50 -42.83 0.09
N ALA A 1245 5.71 -41.76 0.87
CA ALA A 1245 6.97 -41.03 0.95
C ALA A 1245 8.14 -41.94 1.36
N MET A 1246 7.90 -42.90 2.26
CA MET A 1246 8.91 -43.87 2.70
C MET A 1246 9.44 -44.78 1.57
N LYS A 1247 8.72 -44.93 0.45
CA LYS A 1247 9.23 -45.63 -0.75
C LYS A 1247 10.36 -44.87 -1.45
N PHE A 1248 10.46 -43.56 -1.22
CA PHE A 1248 11.47 -42.67 -1.76
C PHE A 1248 12.60 -42.44 -0.74
N VAL A 1249 12.26 -42.27 0.55
CA VAL A 1249 13.23 -42.03 1.62
C VAL A 1249 14.03 -43.30 2.01
N GLU A 1250 13.36 -44.46 2.09
CA GLU A 1250 13.96 -45.73 2.52
C GLU A 1250 13.53 -46.90 1.61
N PRO A 1251 13.88 -46.87 0.30
CA PRO A 1251 13.44 -47.88 -0.66
C PRO A 1251 13.91 -49.29 -0.27
N THR A 1252 13.04 -50.30 -0.41
CA THR A 1252 13.41 -51.70 -0.08
C THR A 1252 13.85 -52.48 -1.32
N VAL A 1253 14.82 -53.37 -1.16
CA VAL A 1253 15.38 -54.19 -2.26
C VAL A 1253 14.33 -55.12 -2.90
N GLU A 1254 13.23 -55.43 -2.22
CA GLU A 1254 12.12 -56.22 -2.79
C GLU A 1254 11.15 -55.36 -3.65
N ALA A 1255 11.28 -54.03 -3.67
CA ALA A 1255 10.42 -53.13 -4.46
C ALA A 1255 10.78 -53.08 -5.96
N GLU A 1256 11.95 -53.59 -6.38
CA GLU A 1256 12.40 -53.57 -7.79
C GLU A 1256 11.48 -54.32 -8.77
N GLU A 1257 10.57 -55.20 -8.30
CA GLU A 1257 9.59 -55.90 -9.15
C GLU A 1257 8.15 -55.30 -9.11
N ILE A 1258 7.89 -54.22 -8.35
CA ILE A 1258 6.53 -53.63 -8.21
C ILE A 1258 6.53 -52.08 -8.35
N ALA A 1259 7.42 -51.54 -9.18
CA ALA A 1259 7.34 -50.16 -9.66
C ALA A 1259 6.86 -50.13 -11.13
N SER A 1260 5.58 -50.44 -11.32
CA SER A 1260 4.79 -50.13 -12.52
C SER A 1260 3.37 -49.83 -12.05
N PRO A 1261 2.84 -48.61 -12.29
CA PRO A 1261 1.42 -48.41 -12.47
C PRO A 1261 0.86 -49.29 -13.62
#